data_AF-A0A1C7LU01-F1
#
_entry.id   AF-A0A1C7LU01-F1
#
_cell.length_a   1.000
_cell.length_b   1.000
_cell.length_c   1.000
_cell.angle_alpha   90.00
_cell.angle_beta   90.00
_cell.angle_gamma   90.00
#
_symmetry.space_group_name_H-M   'P 1'
#
loop_
_entity.id
_entity.type
_entity.pdbx_description
1 polymer ?
#
loop_
_entity_poly.entity_id
_entity_poly.type
_entity_poly.pdbx_seq_one_letter_code
_entity_poly.pdbx_strand_id
1 'polypeptide(L)'
;MFVSAALTTLALAVSQAAAHGGVLSYKIGDADYTGFKAYNTPVGQTSIQREWDTYNPITDPTDSLLSCNTNGANLGSGQQSATVAAGSQVTAYWNCGGSCTSADTASLNWFKIDEAGLISGDLPTGLWGMGELVDNNSSWTSSIPSSLAPGEYMIRHELLAIHTANQPQFYPECAQLVLTGSGTAQPSGDYLVQFPGAYSMSDPSIDIDVYSQPGVTTYIIPGPASRLRQALFLGSSFRSHAGYSPVPLHAAEVLDKCRLLDVKAGPPPDFNQRTQSDRFIPGTLPTLIKNATIWTGRVDGLEVLKGDILLDLGIIKRIGHIERSLLDDYDVLLTIDAKGGWVSPGIVDLHSHIGVLSSPGLAGSNDGNSRKGPVLPWLRALDALNTRDDAYQLSIAGGVTTSLVLPGSANAIGGQGVVIKLRSSIDRSPTGMLLENPYSVNRSEYDPSLSFRYRQMKHACGENPDRVYSGTRMDTTWAFRQGYDKARQIKTAQDEYCAKATAGRWDTLGDFPEDLQWEALVDVLRGRVKVQTHCYETVDLDDLVRITNEFKFSIAAFHHAHETYLVPKTLKSAYGHPPAVALFATNARYKRESYRGSEFAPRILADNGLLVVMKSDHPVLDSRFLVYEAQQAHFYGLSHNLALASVTTTPAEVLGQDHRIGYVKEGYDADLVLWDSHPLALGATPKQVWIDGIAQLETPFSSTKPSAFQHVPQMPNFDNEAEETLKFDGLPPLHPNHTEARTVVFTNVSSVFLIEASNIREAFRANAAQGIAVVRDASLVCSGTVSACSHMVTDSDVRYVDLEGGSISPALVTYGSPLGMEEIRSELSTMDGYVFDPLLQVVPQIVGGDAALVRAVDGLQYTTRDALLAYRAGVTVGISAPRTAGFLSGLSTAFSTGANHKLEVGALIQDVGALHVRVHHFGLAGPSVSTQIAALRNILLSKGKGEFGYWVDKVKKGDIPLVVEVHSADAMASLIRLKSEVEKELGVAIRVTFTGATEAHVLAKEIGRASIGVVISPTRPFPREWESRRILPGPPLTETNAIAVLLAHNVTVAIGVRDAWMARNTRFDAAWAALEAHGEISKARAIELASVNVEKLLGISVDDKDGDLVATRGGDLLEFSKVIGIVSPRRGVVDII
;
A
#
# COMPACT_ATOMS: atom_id res chain seq x y z
N MET A 1 16.79 39.30 2.92
CA MET A 1 17.60 40.33 3.61
C MET A 1 18.00 39.81 4.98
N PHE A 2 19.06 40.38 5.56
CA PHE A 2 19.74 39.95 6.79
C PHE A 2 20.47 38.60 6.71
N VAL A 3 21.70 38.62 7.24
CA VAL A 3 22.69 37.54 7.25
C VAL A 3 23.48 37.67 8.55
N SER A 4 23.57 36.57 9.29
CA SER A 4 24.59 36.21 10.28
C SER A 4 24.41 34.69 10.48
N ALA A 5 25.35 33.78 10.20
CA ALA A 5 26.74 33.70 10.63
C ALA A 5 26.90 33.68 12.16
N ALA A 6 27.65 32.75 12.78
CA ALA A 6 28.17 31.44 12.37
C ALA A 6 28.80 30.81 13.62
N LEU A 7 28.75 29.48 13.80
CA LEU A 7 29.81 28.75 14.53
C LEU A 7 29.72 27.24 14.26
N THR A 8 30.88 26.59 14.16
CA THR A 8 31.03 25.13 14.10
C THR A 8 31.55 24.60 15.43
N THR A 9 30.91 23.58 16.00
CA THR A 9 31.42 22.80 17.14
C THR A 9 31.23 21.30 16.88
N LEU A 10 32.22 20.50 17.27
CA LEU A 10 32.16 19.04 17.20
C LEU A 10 31.17 18.51 18.24
N ALA A 11 30.26 17.63 17.81
CA ALA A 11 29.45 16.83 18.71
C ALA A 11 30.17 15.52 19.05
N LEU A 12 30.88 15.48 20.17
CA LEU A 12 31.22 14.22 20.84
C LEU A 12 29.95 13.66 21.48
N ALA A 13 29.58 12.43 21.14
CA ALA A 13 28.41 11.77 21.70
C ALA A 13 28.69 11.32 23.15
N VAL A 14 28.30 12.16 24.12
CA VAL A 14 28.23 11.75 25.53
C VAL A 14 27.00 10.87 25.71
N SER A 15 27.19 9.67 26.26
CA SER A 15 26.09 8.78 26.65
C SER A 15 25.25 9.43 27.75
N GLN A 16 23.96 9.67 27.48
CA GLN A 16 23.05 10.20 28.49
C GLN A 16 22.74 9.11 29.54
N ALA A 17 23.10 9.38 30.80
CA ALA A 17 22.77 8.50 31.91
C ALA A 17 21.29 8.64 32.30
N ALA A 18 20.46 7.68 31.88
CA ALA A 18 19.03 7.66 32.17
C ALA A 18 18.74 6.99 33.54
N ALA A 19 19.09 7.67 34.64
CA ALA A 19 19.02 7.10 35.99
C ALA A 19 18.71 8.13 37.10
N HIS A 20 17.64 8.92 36.94
CA HIS A 20 17.06 9.79 37.98
C HIS A 20 15.65 9.28 38.32
N GLY A 21 15.38 8.96 39.58
CA GLY A 21 14.12 8.32 39.99
C GLY A 21 14.08 7.98 41.48
N GLY A 22 13.05 7.24 41.89
CA GLY A 22 12.83 6.83 43.27
C GLY A 22 12.13 5.48 43.40
N VAL A 23 11.65 5.11 44.59
CA VAL A 23 10.97 3.84 44.88
C VAL A 23 9.45 4.04 44.90
N LEU A 24 8.70 3.16 44.21
CA LEU A 24 7.25 3.26 44.00
C LEU A 24 6.40 2.22 44.71
N SER A 25 6.97 1.06 45.06
CA SER A 25 6.25 -0.02 45.73
C SER A 25 7.21 -1.06 46.30
N TYR A 26 6.68 -1.84 47.25
CA TYR A 26 7.36 -2.97 47.88
C TYR A 26 6.50 -4.20 47.75
N LYS A 27 7.05 -5.29 47.22
CA LYS A 27 6.46 -6.62 47.34
C LYS A 27 7.14 -7.36 48.48
N ILE A 28 6.35 -7.81 49.44
CA ILE A 28 6.82 -8.49 50.65
C ILE A 28 6.01 -9.78 50.80
N GLY A 29 6.60 -10.90 50.36
CA GLY A 29 5.86 -12.12 50.09
C GLY A 29 4.79 -11.87 49.01
N ASP A 30 3.55 -12.26 49.29
CA ASP A 30 2.41 -12.05 48.38
C ASP A 30 1.74 -10.67 48.51
N ALA A 31 2.19 -9.82 49.44
CA ALA A 31 1.61 -8.51 49.70
C ALA A 31 2.34 -7.38 48.95
N ASP A 32 1.61 -6.65 48.11
CA ASP A 32 2.10 -5.46 47.42
C ASP A 32 1.69 -4.19 48.20
N TYR A 33 2.69 -3.44 48.66
CA TYR A 33 2.54 -2.14 49.29
C TYR A 33 2.82 -1.05 48.25
N THR A 34 1.86 -0.17 48.03
CA THR A 34 2.12 1.07 47.29
C THR A 34 3.13 1.90 48.07
N GLY A 35 4.08 2.53 47.38
CA GLY A 35 4.98 3.52 47.93
C GLY A 35 4.34 4.90 48.08
N PHE A 36 5.22 5.87 48.11
CA PHE A 36 5.07 7.31 47.97
C PHE A 36 4.20 7.54 46.61
N LYS A 37 3.28 8.56 46.41
CA LYS A 37 2.75 9.14 45.10
C LYS A 37 2.99 10.69 44.81
N ALA A 38 4.06 11.16 44.09
CA ALA A 38 4.93 12.36 44.45
C ALA A 38 4.64 13.70 43.78
N TYR A 39 5.20 14.78 44.37
CA TYR A 39 4.89 16.20 44.09
C TYR A 39 3.38 16.53 44.28
N ASN A 40 2.58 15.55 44.72
CA ASN A 40 1.23 15.70 45.19
C ASN A 40 1.23 16.17 46.66
N THR A 41 0.08 16.62 47.15
CA THR A 41 -0.07 16.88 48.58
C THR A 41 0.10 15.59 49.40
N PRO A 42 0.74 15.64 50.58
CA PRO A 42 0.79 14.49 51.49
C PRO A 42 -0.61 14.12 52.03
N VAL A 43 -1.52 15.10 52.12
CA VAL A 43 -2.86 14.93 52.70
C VAL A 43 -3.69 13.93 51.90
N GLY A 44 -4.02 12.79 52.54
CA GLY A 44 -4.88 11.76 51.97
C GLY A 44 -4.15 10.57 51.32
N GLN A 45 -2.81 10.54 51.38
CA GLN A 45 -2.05 9.38 50.92
C GLN A 45 -1.87 8.31 52.01
N THR A 46 -1.58 7.07 51.61
CA THR A 46 -1.27 5.92 52.50
C THR A 46 -0.17 5.06 51.89
N SER A 47 0.81 4.63 52.69
CA SER A 47 1.95 3.78 52.28
C SER A 47 2.77 3.35 53.51
N ILE A 48 3.95 2.76 53.31
CA ILE A 48 4.97 2.42 54.31
C ILE A 48 6.28 3.23 54.18
N GLN A 49 6.46 4.01 53.10
CA GLN A 49 7.68 4.78 52.82
C GLN A 49 7.84 6.03 53.67
N ARG A 50 8.94 6.77 53.53
CA ARG A 50 9.13 8.12 54.07
C ARG A 50 8.66 9.19 53.10
N GLU A 51 8.42 10.39 53.62
CA GLU A 51 8.25 11.54 52.75
C GLU A 51 9.60 11.99 52.17
N TRP A 52 9.62 12.39 50.90
CA TRP A 52 10.79 12.98 50.25
C TRP A 52 10.42 13.94 49.10
N ASP A 53 10.92 15.16 49.14
CA ASP A 53 10.25 16.25 48.40
C ASP A 53 10.59 16.29 46.89
N THR A 54 11.60 15.55 46.42
CA THR A 54 12.11 15.68 45.04
C THR A 54 12.93 14.49 44.50
N TYR A 55 12.94 14.30 43.17
CA TYR A 55 13.89 13.43 42.43
C TYR A 55 15.30 14.03 42.30
N ASN A 56 15.52 15.29 42.70
CA ASN A 56 16.84 15.89 42.59
C ASN A 56 17.83 15.14 43.49
N PRO A 57 19.03 14.79 43.01
CA PRO A 57 20.03 14.14 43.84
C PRO A 57 20.47 15.04 44.99
N ILE A 58 20.76 14.41 46.12
CA ILE A 58 21.66 14.98 47.12
C ILE A 58 23.08 14.82 46.56
N THR A 59 23.86 15.89 46.56
CA THR A 59 25.24 15.89 46.00
C THR A 59 26.31 16.15 47.06
N ASP A 60 25.92 16.40 48.31
CA ASP A 60 26.81 16.55 49.46
C ASP A 60 26.54 15.42 50.49
N PRO A 61 27.49 14.51 50.77
CA PRO A 61 27.34 13.45 51.77
C PRO A 61 27.28 13.94 53.23
N THR A 62 27.36 15.25 53.47
CA THR A 62 27.13 15.89 54.77
C THR A 62 25.74 16.53 54.91
N ASP A 63 24.91 16.51 53.86
CA ASP A 63 23.56 17.08 53.89
C ASP A 63 22.65 16.35 54.90
N SER A 64 21.87 17.10 55.68
CA SER A 64 20.91 16.56 56.66
C SER A 64 19.82 15.71 56.01
N LEU A 65 19.57 15.91 54.71
CA LEU A 65 18.63 15.15 53.90
C LEU A 65 19.12 13.73 53.56
N LEU A 66 20.42 13.42 53.69
CA LEU A 66 21.01 12.14 53.25
C LEU A 66 20.44 10.90 53.96
N SER A 67 19.79 11.06 55.11
CA SER A 67 19.14 9.96 55.81
C SER A 67 18.06 9.28 54.97
N CYS A 68 17.02 10.00 54.55
CA CYS A 68 15.83 9.48 53.86
C CYS A 68 15.20 10.51 52.89
N ASN A 69 16.02 11.41 52.33
CA ASN A 69 15.66 12.54 51.47
C ASN A 69 14.86 13.65 52.17
N THR A 70 13.71 13.43 52.83
CA THR A 70 13.24 14.36 53.89
C THR A 70 12.81 13.66 55.17
N ASN A 71 12.89 14.37 56.31
CA ASN A 71 12.57 13.79 57.62
C ASN A 71 11.04 13.66 57.85
N GLY A 72 10.25 14.27 56.97
CA GLY A 72 8.80 14.11 56.80
C GLY A 72 7.92 14.98 57.71
N ALA A 73 7.06 15.78 57.08
CA ALA A 73 5.88 16.36 57.71
C ALA A 73 4.77 15.30 57.81
N ASN A 74 4.21 15.10 59.00
CA ASN A 74 3.44 13.89 59.33
C ASN A 74 2.16 13.68 58.48
N LEU A 75 2.01 12.52 57.80
CA LEU A 75 0.75 12.07 57.16
C LEU A 75 -0.37 11.85 58.19
N GLY A 76 -0.03 11.74 59.47
CA GLY A 76 -0.95 11.40 60.54
C GLY A 76 -1.51 10.00 60.34
N SER A 77 -2.81 9.90 60.07
CA SER A 77 -3.48 8.62 59.82
C SER A 77 -3.12 7.95 58.50
N GLY A 78 -2.34 8.60 57.63
CA GLY A 78 -1.79 7.97 56.42
C GLY A 78 -0.66 6.97 56.69
N GLN A 79 -0.09 7.00 57.90
CA GLN A 79 1.04 6.16 58.31
C GLN A 79 0.71 4.66 58.31
N GLN A 80 1.54 3.84 57.65
CA GLN A 80 1.51 2.37 57.80
C GLN A 80 2.92 1.82 58.04
N SER A 81 2.98 0.53 58.38
CA SER A 81 4.22 -0.27 58.44
C SER A 81 3.92 -1.67 57.90
N ALA A 82 4.87 -2.29 57.19
CA ALA A 82 4.71 -3.65 56.67
C ALA A 82 5.21 -4.69 57.68
N THR A 83 4.40 -5.72 57.97
CA THR A 83 4.84 -6.84 58.81
C THR A 83 5.67 -7.82 57.97
N VAL A 84 6.90 -8.08 58.38
CA VAL A 84 7.86 -8.92 57.64
C VAL A 84 8.34 -10.06 58.54
N ALA A 85 8.50 -11.27 58.00
CA ALA A 85 9.20 -12.33 58.71
C ALA A 85 10.72 -12.23 58.45
N ALA A 86 11.54 -12.40 59.48
CA ALA A 86 12.99 -12.45 59.32
C ALA A 86 13.36 -13.65 58.42
N GLY A 87 14.08 -13.39 57.33
CA GLY A 87 14.33 -14.37 56.24
C GLY A 87 13.43 -14.20 55.01
N SER A 88 12.43 -13.31 55.03
CA SER A 88 11.66 -12.95 53.83
C SER A 88 12.46 -12.07 52.87
N GLN A 89 12.12 -12.17 51.58
CA GLN A 89 12.56 -11.23 50.55
C GLN A 89 11.66 -9.99 50.52
N VAL A 90 12.27 -8.84 50.25
CA VAL A 90 11.60 -7.55 50.02
C VAL A 90 12.06 -7.04 48.66
N THR A 91 11.13 -6.98 47.70
CA THR A 91 11.40 -6.42 46.36
C THR A 91 10.92 -4.97 46.30
N ALA A 92 11.84 -4.04 46.09
CA ALA A 92 11.54 -2.64 45.84
C ALA A 92 11.49 -2.36 44.33
N TYR A 93 10.43 -1.75 43.84
CA TYR A 93 10.26 -1.36 42.43
C TYR A 93 10.44 0.16 42.29
N TRP A 94 11.20 0.61 41.30
CA TRP A 94 11.68 1.99 41.20
C TRP A 94 11.09 2.73 39.99
N ASN A 95 10.42 3.86 40.27
CA ASN A 95 9.88 4.85 39.34
C ASN A 95 9.42 6.09 40.18
N CYS A 96 8.44 6.86 39.74
CA CYS A 96 8.23 8.23 40.25
C CYS A 96 7.31 8.46 41.50
N GLY A 97 7.86 8.22 42.73
CA GLY A 97 7.65 8.81 44.11
C GLY A 97 6.25 8.99 44.76
N GLY A 98 6.12 9.34 46.09
CA GLY A 98 5.33 10.40 46.95
C GLY A 98 4.38 10.62 48.26
N SER A 99 3.87 10.10 49.45
CA SER A 99 3.62 9.10 50.60
C SER A 99 4.59 8.54 51.74
N CYS A 100 4.64 9.12 52.98
CA CYS A 100 4.60 8.36 54.31
C CYS A 100 5.59 8.49 55.58
N THR A 101 6.39 9.53 55.85
CA THR A 101 6.51 10.26 57.19
C THR A 101 6.76 9.65 58.65
N SER A 102 6.95 10.52 59.68
CA SER A 102 6.80 10.43 61.19
C SER A 102 7.99 10.39 62.21
N ALA A 103 8.82 9.33 62.32
CA ALA A 103 9.94 9.23 63.30
C ALA A 103 11.30 9.80 62.79
N ASP A 104 12.13 10.45 63.62
CA ASP A 104 13.37 11.14 63.14
C ASP A 104 14.44 10.20 62.57
N THR A 105 14.68 10.27 61.25
CA THR A 105 15.53 9.36 60.48
C THR A 105 17.03 9.63 60.59
N ALA A 106 17.44 10.87 60.89
CA ALA A 106 18.85 11.24 61.06
C ALA A 106 19.43 10.73 62.39
N SER A 107 18.57 10.43 63.36
CA SER A 107 18.95 9.88 64.67
C SER A 107 19.22 8.37 64.67
N LEU A 108 18.84 7.66 63.60
CA LEU A 108 18.85 6.19 63.54
C LEU A 108 20.24 5.63 63.28
N ASN A 109 20.48 4.41 63.80
CA ASN A 109 21.69 3.63 63.53
C ASN A 109 21.39 2.58 62.45
N TRP A 110 22.15 2.61 61.37
CA TRP A 110 21.92 1.84 60.15
C TRP A 110 23.00 0.79 59.93
N PHE A 111 22.63 -0.36 59.38
CA PHE A 111 23.56 -1.41 58.95
C PHE A 111 23.18 -1.90 57.54
N LYS A 112 24.19 -2.27 56.76
CA LYS A 112 24.02 -2.72 55.38
C LYS A 112 23.68 -4.22 55.32
N ILE A 113 22.63 -4.57 54.58
CA ILE A 113 22.19 -5.97 54.38
C ILE A 113 22.43 -6.51 52.96
N ASP A 114 22.63 -5.62 51.99
CA ASP A 114 22.73 -5.92 50.56
C ASP A 114 23.48 -4.78 49.85
N GLU A 115 24.14 -5.05 48.72
CA GLU A 115 24.82 -4.06 47.87
C GLU A 115 25.23 -4.61 46.49
N ALA A 116 25.14 -3.75 45.46
CA ALA A 116 25.68 -4.01 44.11
C ALA A 116 26.45 -2.80 43.57
N GLY A 117 27.50 -3.05 42.80
CA GLY A 117 28.44 -2.04 42.29
C GLY A 117 28.78 -2.31 40.83
N LEU A 118 30.07 -2.35 40.46
CA LEU A 118 30.49 -2.92 39.19
C LEU A 118 30.37 -4.46 39.27
N ILE A 119 29.57 -5.06 38.39
CA ILE A 119 29.29 -6.52 38.36
C ILE A 119 30.29 -7.24 37.45
N SER A 120 30.53 -6.70 36.26
CA SER A 120 31.47 -7.26 35.28
C SER A 120 31.97 -6.21 34.29
N GLY A 121 33.09 -6.45 33.62
CA GLY A 121 33.76 -5.46 32.76
C GLY A 121 34.68 -4.53 33.55
N ASP A 122 34.95 -3.33 33.01
CA ASP A 122 35.74 -2.28 33.66
C ASP A 122 34.92 -1.02 33.98
N LEU A 123 35.45 -0.09 34.77
CA LEU A 123 34.71 1.10 35.21
C LEU A 123 34.02 1.88 34.07
N PRO A 124 34.64 2.12 32.89
CA PRO A 124 34.00 2.88 31.80
C PRO A 124 32.94 2.11 30.99
N THR A 125 33.03 0.77 30.88
CA THR A 125 32.21 -0.01 29.93
C THR A 125 31.44 -1.20 30.52
N GLY A 126 31.65 -1.50 31.81
CA GLY A 126 31.10 -2.68 32.46
C GLY A 126 29.61 -2.59 32.81
N LEU A 127 29.05 -3.75 33.17
CA LEU A 127 27.72 -3.86 33.75
C LEU A 127 27.78 -3.44 35.21
N TRP A 128 26.99 -2.42 35.57
CA TRP A 128 26.82 -1.94 36.94
C TRP A 128 25.48 -2.42 37.53
N GLY A 129 25.35 -2.43 38.85
CA GLY A 129 24.11 -2.76 39.57
C GLY A 129 22.92 -1.90 39.15
N MET A 130 23.16 -0.64 38.75
CA MET A 130 22.16 0.22 38.12
C MET A 130 21.59 -0.40 36.82
N GLY A 131 22.44 -1.03 36.01
CA GLY A 131 22.05 -1.71 34.78
C GLY A 131 21.24 -2.97 35.07
N GLU A 132 21.77 -3.87 35.92
CA GLU A 132 21.06 -5.07 36.36
C GLU A 132 19.69 -4.74 36.98
N LEU A 133 19.58 -3.63 37.72
CA LEU A 133 18.32 -3.17 38.30
C LEU A 133 17.31 -2.71 37.24
N VAL A 134 17.76 -1.95 36.23
CA VAL A 134 16.93 -1.53 35.09
C VAL A 134 16.48 -2.74 34.27
N ASP A 135 17.40 -3.67 33.99
CA ASP A 135 17.14 -4.92 33.27
C ASP A 135 16.13 -5.80 34.03
N ASN A 136 16.19 -5.83 35.36
CA ASN A 136 15.18 -6.44 36.25
C ASN A 136 13.90 -5.59 36.38
N ASN A 137 13.45 -4.97 35.29
CA ASN A 137 12.24 -4.14 35.20
C ASN A 137 12.20 -3.04 36.27
N SER A 138 13.32 -2.31 36.40
CA SER A 138 13.56 -1.29 37.44
C SER A 138 13.24 -1.78 38.85
N SER A 139 13.79 -2.93 39.27
CA SER A 139 13.53 -3.48 40.61
C SER A 139 14.72 -4.19 41.25
N TRP A 140 14.75 -4.21 42.58
CA TRP A 140 15.77 -4.86 43.38
C TRP A 140 15.16 -5.69 44.50
N THR A 141 15.69 -6.90 44.74
CA THR A 141 15.18 -7.82 45.77
C THR A 141 16.24 -8.12 46.82
N SER A 142 16.06 -7.56 48.02
CA SER A 142 16.95 -7.79 49.16
C SER A 142 16.34 -8.79 50.14
N SER A 143 17.16 -9.66 50.72
CA SER A 143 16.73 -10.63 51.75
C SER A 143 16.97 -10.07 53.15
N ILE A 144 15.93 -10.03 54.00
CA ILE A 144 16.09 -9.58 55.39
C ILE A 144 16.77 -10.70 56.21
N PRO A 145 17.89 -10.45 56.92
CA PRO A 145 18.60 -11.49 57.65
C PRO A 145 17.73 -12.20 58.71
N SER A 146 17.60 -13.52 58.58
CA SER A 146 16.73 -14.37 59.43
C SER A 146 17.13 -14.46 60.90
N SER A 147 18.33 -14.00 61.25
CA SER A 147 18.86 -13.95 62.61
C SER A 147 18.45 -12.71 63.42
N LEU A 148 17.93 -11.66 62.77
CA LEU A 148 17.57 -10.40 63.42
C LEU A 148 16.46 -10.59 64.47
N ALA A 149 16.58 -9.86 65.58
CA ALA A 149 15.55 -9.84 66.61
C ALA A 149 14.24 -9.19 66.09
N PRO A 150 13.05 -9.72 66.44
CA PRO A 150 11.78 -9.06 66.16
C PRO A 150 11.68 -7.66 66.78
N GLY A 151 11.02 -6.73 66.08
CA GLY A 151 10.90 -5.32 66.50
C GLY A 151 10.47 -4.40 65.36
N GLU A 152 10.41 -3.09 65.62
CA GLU A 152 10.21 -2.08 64.59
C GLU A 152 11.55 -1.65 63.99
N TYR A 153 11.64 -1.61 62.66
CA TYR A 153 12.83 -1.29 61.89
C TYR A 153 12.51 -0.35 60.73
N MET A 154 13.53 0.35 60.23
CA MET A 154 13.48 1.09 58.97
C MET A 154 14.40 0.38 57.97
N ILE A 155 13.93 0.11 56.76
CA ILE A 155 14.80 -0.26 55.63
C ILE A 155 15.12 1.01 54.83
N ARG A 156 16.37 1.16 54.37
CA ARG A 156 16.82 2.25 53.49
C ARG A 156 17.33 1.66 52.19
N HIS A 157 16.79 2.15 51.08
CA HIS A 157 17.28 1.92 49.73
C HIS A 157 18.01 3.19 49.28
N GLU A 158 19.05 3.04 48.47
CA GLU A 158 19.80 4.18 47.96
C GLU A 158 20.35 3.88 46.58
N LEU A 159 20.27 4.88 45.70
CA LEU A 159 21.17 4.97 44.55
C LEU A 159 22.33 5.92 44.84
N LEU A 160 23.50 5.52 44.37
CA LEU A 160 24.64 6.40 44.17
C LEU A 160 25.02 6.35 42.67
N ALA A 161 24.74 7.43 41.95
CA ALA A 161 25.16 7.60 40.57
C ALA A 161 26.45 8.43 40.51
N ILE A 162 27.50 7.83 39.94
CA ILE A 162 28.85 8.41 39.77
C ILE A 162 29.21 8.61 38.28
N HIS A 163 28.19 8.80 37.44
CA HIS A 163 28.35 9.04 35.99
C HIS A 163 28.87 10.46 35.66
N THR A 164 28.93 11.36 36.65
CA THR A 164 29.59 12.65 36.50
C THR A 164 30.83 12.63 37.37
N ALA A 165 32.00 12.76 36.74
CA ALA A 165 33.31 12.69 37.40
C ALA A 165 33.35 13.59 38.65
N ASN A 166 33.62 12.97 39.80
CA ASN A 166 33.77 13.60 41.11
C ASN A 166 32.53 14.40 41.57
N GLN A 167 31.34 14.09 41.03
CA GLN A 167 30.06 14.69 41.40
C GLN A 167 29.04 13.57 41.70
N PRO A 168 29.10 12.99 42.91
CA PRO A 168 28.19 11.93 43.34
C PRO A 168 26.75 12.43 43.39
N GLN A 169 25.81 11.55 43.05
CA GLN A 169 24.38 11.82 43.07
C GLN A 169 23.69 10.73 43.90
N PHE A 170 23.30 11.07 45.13
CA PHE A 170 22.65 10.18 46.10
C PHE A 170 21.13 10.33 46.04
N TYR A 171 20.41 9.19 46.06
CA TYR A 171 18.94 9.13 46.11
C TYR A 171 18.50 8.16 47.22
N PRO A 172 18.43 8.61 48.49
CA PRO A 172 18.11 7.76 49.62
C PRO A 172 16.61 7.78 49.98
N GLU A 173 16.02 6.60 50.15
CA GLU A 173 14.61 6.42 50.52
C GLU A 173 14.43 5.34 51.58
N CYS A 174 13.41 5.50 52.43
CA CYS A 174 13.23 4.65 53.61
C CYS A 174 11.80 4.13 53.75
N ALA A 175 11.61 2.95 54.34
CA ALA A 175 10.29 2.36 54.61
C ALA A 175 10.20 1.61 55.95
N GLN A 176 9.03 1.64 56.57
CA GLN A 176 8.81 1.08 57.92
C GLN A 176 8.43 -0.39 57.89
N LEU A 177 9.19 -1.22 58.60
CA LEU A 177 9.00 -2.65 58.72
C LEU A 177 8.76 -3.05 60.19
N VAL A 178 7.80 -3.94 60.44
CA VAL A 178 7.62 -4.63 61.73
C VAL A 178 8.14 -6.06 61.55
N LEU A 179 9.34 -6.32 62.04
CA LEU A 179 10.01 -7.61 61.91
C LEU A 179 9.50 -8.61 62.95
N THR A 180 9.22 -9.82 62.46
CA THR A 180 8.67 -10.95 63.21
C THR A 180 9.52 -12.21 62.98
N GLY A 181 9.51 -13.14 63.93
CA GLY A 181 10.32 -14.37 63.85
C GLY A 181 10.84 -14.80 65.21
N SER A 182 11.92 -15.59 65.22
CA SER A 182 12.58 -16.12 66.41
C SER A 182 14.07 -15.75 66.51
N GLY A 183 14.54 -14.83 65.67
CA GLY A 183 15.90 -14.30 65.74
C GLY A 183 16.18 -13.52 67.02
N THR A 184 17.46 -13.33 67.33
CA THR A 184 17.95 -12.68 68.56
C THR A 184 19.17 -11.79 68.34
N ALA A 185 19.69 -11.73 67.11
CA ALA A 185 20.86 -10.93 66.79
C ALA A 185 20.50 -9.43 66.69
N GLN A 186 21.44 -8.61 67.17
CA GLN A 186 21.52 -7.19 66.88
C GLN A 186 22.91 -6.91 66.26
N PRO A 187 23.04 -5.97 65.31
CA PRO A 187 24.33 -5.60 64.74
C PRO A 187 25.28 -5.08 65.83
N SER A 188 26.56 -5.47 65.78
CA SER A 188 27.58 -4.84 66.63
C SER A 188 27.90 -3.43 66.12
N GLY A 189 28.37 -2.55 67.02
CA GLY A 189 28.63 -1.14 66.70
C GLY A 189 29.52 -0.92 65.48
N ASP A 190 30.44 -1.84 65.20
CA ASP A 190 31.35 -1.80 64.03
C ASP A 190 30.64 -1.89 62.67
N TYR A 191 29.33 -2.19 62.64
CA TYR A 191 28.48 -2.20 61.44
C TYR A 191 27.38 -1.12 61.46
N LEU A 192 27.34 -0.30 62.51
CA LEU A 192 26.35 0.77 62.68
C LEU A 192 26.92 2.12 62.23
N VAL A 193 26.19 2.79 61.34
CA VAL A 193 26.49 4.16 60.86
C VAL A 193 25.28 5.07 61.00
N GLN A 194 25.49 6.38 60.95
CA GLN A 194 24.43 7.40 60.91
C GLN A 194 24.53 8.19 59.60
N PHE A 195 23.41 8.75 59.15
CA PHE A 195 23.32 9.54 57.91
C PHE A 195 22.72 10.93 58.23
N PRO A 196 23.37 12.04 57.85
CA PRO A 196 24.72 12.14 57.29
C PRO A 196 25.82 11.65 58.24
N GLY A 197 27.01 11.36 57.69
CA GLY A 197 28.20 10.94 58.45
C GLY A 197 28.79 9.57 58.07
N ALA A 198 28.07 8.73 57.31
CA ALA A 198 28.55 7.44 56.82
C ALA A 198 29.47 7.52 55.58
N TYR A 199 29.52 8.68 54.91
CA TYR A 199 30.22 8.95 53.65
C TYR A 199 31.01 10.27 53.73
N SER A 200 32.04 10.41 52.90
CA SER A 200 32.81 11.64 52.72
C SER A 200 32.98 11.97 51.23
N MET A 201 33.07 13.27 50.90
CA MET A 201 33.53 13.74 49.59
C MET A 201 34.99 13.39 49.29
N SER A 202 35.72 12.79 50.23
CA SER A 202 37.08 12.28 50.06
C SER A 202 37.17 10.76 49.94
N ASP A 203 36.04 10.04 49.90
CA ASP A 203 36.05 8.59 49.75
C ASP A 203 36.39 8.23 48.30
N PRO A 204 37.40 7.37 48.00
CA PRO A 204 37.83 7.08 46.62
C PRO A 204 36.82 6.35 45.71
N SER A 205 35.63 6.06 46.23
CA SER A 205 34.48 5.52 45.49
C SER A 205 33.40 6.58 45.22
N ILE A 206 33.58 7.79 45.75
CA ILE A 206 32.68 8.94 45.65
C ILE A 206 33.40 10.08 44.89
N ASP A 207 34.65 10.37 45.26
CA ASP A 207 35.58 11.19 44.47
C ASP A 207 36.23 10.32 43.38
N ILE A 208 35.44 10.00 42.35
CA ILE A 208 35.83 9.09 41.27
C ILE A 208 35.37 9.60 39.89
N ASP A 209 36.26 9.48 38.92
CA ASP A 209 35.93 9.48 37.49
C ASP A 209 35.98 8.02 36.99
N VAL A 210 34.81 7.47 36.67
CA VAL A 210 34.68 6.10 36.16
C VAL A 210 35.15 5.96 34.71
N TYR A 211 35.20 7.05 33.93
CA TYR A 211 35.49 6.98 32.50
C TYR A 211 36.98 7.08 32.16
N SER A 212 37.80 7.71 33.01
CA SER A 212 39.26 7.80 32.81
C SER A 212 40.05 6.58 33.32
N GLN A 213 39.37 5.53 33.79
CA GLN A 213 39.99 4.34 34.40
C GLN A 213 39.70 3.00 33.65
N PRO A 214 39.99 2.90 32.34
CA PRO A 214 39.84 1.66 31.59
C PRO A 214 40.75 0.55 32.12
N GLY A 215 40.27 -0.69 32.06
CA GLY A 215 40.94 -1.88 32.59
C GLY A 215 40.86 -2.04 34.12
N VAL A 216 40.27 -1.10 34.87
CA VAL A 216 39.97 -1.28 36.30
C VAL A 216 38.66 -2.05 36.43
N THR A 217 38.75 -3.35 36.75
CA THR A 217 37.59 -4.27 36.81
C THR A 217 37.03 -4.44 38.23
N THR A 218 37.20 -3.44 39.10
CA THR A 218 36.76 -3.49 40.50
C THR A 218 36.32 -2.11 40.98
N TYR A 219 35.10 -2.02 41.51
CA TYR A 219 34.61 -0.86 42.25
C TYR A 219 34.44 -1.22 43.73
N ILE A 220 34.80 -0.31 44.64
CA ILE A 220 34.58 -0.45 46.08
C ILE A 220 33.31 0.32 46.42
N ILE A 221 32.30 -0.34 46.99
CA ILE A 221 31.03 0.31 47.35
C ILE A 221 31.22 1.04 48.70
N PRO A 222 30.81 2.32 48.82
CA PRO A 222 31.04 3.10 50.04
C PRO A 222 30.19 2.64 51.24
N GLY A 223 30.58 3.10 52.44
CA GLY A 223 29.86 2.88 53.70
C GLY A 223 30.25 1.60 54.45
N PRO A 224 29.43 1.12 55.40
CA PRO A 224 29.76 -0.04 56.22
C PRO A 224 29.84 -1.32 55.37
N ALA A 225 30.72 -2.23 55.76
CA ALA A 225 30.95 -3.47 55.04
C ALA A 225 29.79 -4.47 55.21
N SER A 226 29.30 -5.04 54.10
CA SER A 226 28.40 -6.20 54.17
C SER A 226 29.15 -7.43 54.70
N ARG A 227 28.53 -8.18 55.62
CA ARG A 227 29.11 -9.41 56.18
C ARG A 227 28.81 -10.63 55.30
N LEU A 228 29.61 -10.87 54.26
CA LEU A 228 29.76 -12.24 53.71
C LEU A 228 31.00 -12.46 52.80
N ARG A 229 32.24 -12.31 53.33
CA ARG A 229 33.42 -12.92 52.68
C ARG A 229 34.56 -13.29 53.64
N GLN A 230 35.24 -14.41 53.30
CA GLN A 230 36.37 -15.05 53.99
C GLN A 230 36.01 -15.75 55.32
N ALA A 231 36.60 -16.89 55.71
CA ALA A 231 37.97 -17.36 55.40
C ALA A 231 38.16 -18.90 55.33
N LEU A 232 39.33 -19.31 54.82
CA LEU A 232 39.95 -20.67 54.84
C LEU A 232 39.27 -21.72 53.91
N PHE A 233 39.99 -22.67 53.29
CA PHE A 233 41.23 -23.37 53.69
C PHE A 233 42.41 -23.31 52.70
N LEU A 234 43.57 -23.75 53.20
CA LEU A 234 44.85 -23.86 52.48
C LEU A 234 45.03 -25.22 51.78
N GLY A 235 45.47 -25.17 50.52
CA GLY A 235 46.56 -25.99 49.95
C GLY A 235 46.50 -27.52 49.99
N SER A 236 46.35 -28.14 48.80
CA SER A 236 47.18 -29.28 48.39
C SER A 236 47.22 -29.41 46.86
N SER A 237 48.32 -29.91 46.30
CA SER A 237 48.60 -29.93 44.86
C SER A 237 48.57 -31.35 44.28
N PHE A 238 47.52 -31.70 43.53
CA PHE A 238 47.50 -32.96 42.77
C PHE A 238 46.81 -32.88 41.39
N ARG A 239 47.64 -33.08 40.36
CA ARG A 239 47.39 -33.78 39.08
C ARG A 239 45.99 -33.72 38.46
N SER A 240 45.87 -32.84 37.47
CA SER A 240 45.39 -33.16 36.10
C SER A 240 44.45 -34.37 35.95
N HIS A 241 43.15 -34.11 35.92
CA HIS A 241 42.15 -34.96 35.26
C HIS A 241 41.39 -34.10 34.24
N ALA A 242 40.88 -34.72 33.17
CA ALA A 242 40.24 -33.99 32.07
C ALA A 242 38.97 -33.27 32.55
N GLY A 243 38.86 -31.98 32.22
CA GLY A 243 37.68 -31.18 32.56
C GLY A 243 36.47 -31.59 31.74
N TYR A 244 35.47 -32.19 32.40
CA TYR A 244 34.12 -32.28 31.87
C TYR A 244 33.37 -31.00 32.22
N SER A 245 33.24 -30.07 31.27
CA SER A 245 32.22 -29.01 31.39
C SER A 245 30.84 -29.68 31.43
N PRO A 246 30.00 -29.40 32.45
CA PRO A 246 28.68 -30.01 32.53
C PRO A 246 27.84 -29.55 31.33
N VAL A 247 27.38 -30.51 30.53
CA VAL A 247 26.53 -30.25 29.36
C VAL A 247 25.12 -29.91 29.87
N PRO A 248 24.54 -28.75 29.51
CA PRO A 248 23.18 -28.38 29.90
C PRO A 248 22.15 -29.40 29.43
N LEU A 249 21.06 -29.57 30.19
CA LEU A 249 19.95 -30.47 29.84
C LEU A 249 19.35 -30.14 28.45
N HIS A 250 19.37 -28.86 28.07
CA HIS A 250 18.88 -28.35 26.80
C HIS A 250 19.96 -28.24 25.70
N ALA A 251 21.16 -28.81 25.90
CA ALA A 251 22.25 -28.65 24.93
C ALA A 251 21.92 -29.18 23.51
N ALA A 252 21.10 -30.23 23.41
CA ALA A 252 20.63 -30.73 22.11
C ALA A 252 19.70 -29.71 21.42
N GLU A 253 18.72 -29.18 22.15
CA GLU A 253 17.78 -28.13 21.69
C GLU A 253 18.53 -26.87 21.27
N VAL A 254 19.54 -26.45 22.03
CA VAL A 254 20.42 -25.32 21.70
C VAL A 254 21.22 -25.58 20.43
N LEU A 255 21.81 -26.76 20.25
CA LEU A 255 22.55 -27.12 19.03
C LEU A 255 21.62 -27.18 17.81
N ASP A 256 20.39 -27.65 17.95
CA ASP A 256 19.39 -27.61 16.90
C ASP A 256 18.95 -26.17 16.59
N LYS A 257 18.64 -25.34 17.59
CA LYS A 257 18.33 -23.90 17.39
C LYS A 257 19.46 -23.18 16.65
N CYS A 258 20.71 -23.51 16.97
CA CYS A 258 21.89 -23.02 16.26
C CYS A 258 22.01 -23.55 14.82
N ARG A 259 21.84 -24.85 14.59
CA ARG A 259 21.80 -25.46 13.25
C ARG A 259 20.71 -24.83 12.38
N LEU A 260 19.58 -24.47 12.98
CA LEU A 260 18.47 -23.81 12.31
C LEU A 260 18.80 -22.39 11.84
N LEU A 261 19.88 -21.73 12.30
CA LEU A 261 20.25 -20.38 11.87
C LEU A 261 20.85 -20.30 10.45
N ASP A 262 21.33 -21.42 9.91
CA ASP A 262 21.92 -21.51 8.56
C ASP A 262 20.95 -22.14 7.53
N VAL A 263 19.79 -22.65 7.97
CA VAL A 263 18.79 -23.22 7.07
C VAL A 263 18.15 -22.11 6.24
N LYS A 264 18.10 -22.29 4.92
CA LYS A 264 17.48 -21.37 3.96
C LYS A 264 15.98 -21.65 3.81
N ALA A 265 15.22 -20.63 3.40
CA ALA A 265 13.81 -20.79 3.05
C ALA A 265 13.63 -21.49 1.69
N GLY A 266 12.55 -22.28 1.56
CA GLY A 266 12.16 -22.97 0.32
C GLY A 266 11.18 -24.13 0.55
N PRO A 267 10.81 -24.87 -0.52
CA PRO A 267 10.13 -26.17 -0.40
C PRO A 267 11.04 -27.24 0.23
N PRO A 268 10.46 -28.30 0.85
CA PRO A 268 11.26 -29.46 1.24
C PRO A 268 11.73 -30.24 0.00
N PRO A 269 12.83 -31.02 0.08
CA PRO A 269 13.40 -31.72 -1.08
C PRO A 269 12.46 -32.72 -1.77
N ASP A 270 11.46 -33.22 -1.05
CA ASP A 270 10.45 -34.18 -1.49
C ASP A 270 9.15 -33.54 -1.98
N PHE A 271 9.01 -32.21 -1.98
CA PHE A 271 7.75 -31.51 -2.32
C PHE A 271 7.13 -31.98 -3.64
N ASN A 272 7.95 -32.16 -4.67
CA ASN A 272 7.51 -32.59 -6.00
C ASN A 272 7.07 -34.07 -6.07
N GLN A 273 7.20 -34.84 -4.98
CA GLN A 273 6.71 -36.21 -4.85
C GLN A 273 5.27 -36.27 -4.30
N ARG A 274 4.67 -35.13 -3.94
CA ARG A 274 3.30 -35.06 -3.40
C ARG A 274 2.27 -35.60 -4.40
N THR A 275 1.36 -36.43 -3.92
CA THR A 275 0.24 -36.97 -4.70
C THR A 275 -1.04 -36.16 -4.56
N GLN A 276 -1.04 -35.18 -3.64
CA GLN A 276 -2.17 -34.36 -3.19
C GLN A 276 -1.66 -32.98 -2.73
N SER A 277 -2.52 -31.96 -2.79
CA SER A 277 -2.26 -30.64 -2.20
C SER A 277 -2.57 -30.66 -0.69
N ASP A 278 -1.70 -30.03 0.10
CA ASP A 278 -1.93 -29.69 1.52
C ASP A 278 -3.17 -28.80 1.73
N ARG A 279 -3.62 -28.12 0.67
CA ARG A 279 -4.84 -27.29 0.65
C ARG A 279 -6.08 -28.00 0.07
N PHE A 280 -5.99 -29.29 -0.25
CA PHE A 280 -7.10 -30.07 -0.81
C PHE A 280 -8.29 -30.16 0.15
N ILE A 281 -9.50 -30.04 -0.40
CA ILE A 281 -10.76 -30.21 0.36
C ILE A 281 -11.36 -31.59 0.03
N PRO A 282 -11.49 -32.51 1.02
CA PRO A 282 -12.19 -33.78 0.84
C PRO A 282 -13.59 -33.59 0.26
N GLY A 283 -13.93 -34.37 -0.77
CA GLY A 283 -15.17 -34.23 -1.54
C GLY A 283 -15.08 -33.30 -2.76
N THR A 284 -13.95 -32.61 -2.98
CA THR A 284 -13.68 -31.96 -4.27
C THR A 284 -13.59 -33.03 -5.36
N LEU A 285 -14.44 -32.95 -6.37
CA LEU A 285 -14.48 -33.92 -7.47
C LEU A 285 -13.32 -33.68 -8.47
N PRO A 286 -12.74 -34.75 -9.03
CA PRO A 286 -11.75 -34.61 -10.09
C PRO A 286 -12.41 -34.01 -11.34
N THR A 287 -11.66 -33.17 -12.05
CA THR A 287 -12.13 -32.40 -13.21
C THR A 287 -11.19 -32.58 -14.39
N LEU A 288 -11.75 -33.03 -15.52
CA LEU A 288 -11.07 -33.18 -16.80
C LEU A 288 -11.51 -32.04 -17.74
N ILE A 289 -10.61 -31.08 -17.95
CA ILE A 289 -10.77 -30.02 -18.97
C ILE A 289 -10.29 -30.62 -20.29
N LYS A 290 -11.16 -30.75 -21.29
CA LYS A 290 -10.84 -31.34 -22.59
C LYS A 290 -10.57 -30.30 -23.66
N ASN A 291 -9.76 -30.66 -24.66
CA ASN A 291 -9.63 -29.93 -25.92
C ASN A 291 -9.27 -28.44 -25.70
N ALA A 292 -8.26 -28.19 -24.86
CA ALA A 292 -7.77 -26.87 -24.50
C ALA A 292 -6.55 -26.45 -25.33
N THR A 293 -6.36 -25.13 -25.45
CA THR A 293 -5.09 -24.51 -25.86
C THR A 293 -4.37 -24.04 -24.59
N ILE A 294 -3.34 -24.78 -24.18
CA ILE A 294 -2.76 -24.66 -22.85
C ILE A 294 -1.47 -23.84 -22.93
N TRP A 295 -1.47 -22.60 -22.45
CA TRP A 295 -0.24 -21.84 -22.24
C TRP A 295 0.36 -22.28 -20.90
N THR A 296 1.54 -22.92 -20.90
CA THR A 296 2.06 -23.57 -19.69
C THR A 296 2.90 -22.68 -18.80
N GLY A 297 3.33 -21.52 -19.31
CA GLY A 297 4.37 -20.66 -18.72
C GLY A 297 5.80 -21.15 -18.93
N ARG A 298 6.00 -22.40 -19.36
CA ARG A 298 7.33 -23.00 -19.53
C ARG A 298 7.99 -22.53 -20.83
N VAL A 299 9.31 -22.76 -20.92
CA VAL A 299 10.16 -22.31 -22.04
C VAL A 299 9.99 -20.81 -22.25
N ASP A 300 10.28 -20.04 -21.21
CA ASP A 300 10.19 -18.57 -21.16
C ASP A 300 8.81 -18.02 -21.61
N GLY A 301 7.73 -18.75 -21.28
CA GLY A 301 6.37 -18.42 -21.69
C GLY A 301 6.03 -18.70 -23.17
N LEU A 302 6.83 -19.51 -23.87
CA LEU A 302 6.63 -19.85 -25.29
C LEU A 302 5.97 -21.23 -25.49
N GLU A 303 5.94 -22.11 -24.48
CA GLU A 303 5.30 -23.43 -24.60
C GLU A 303 3.76 -23.32 -24.58
N VAL A 304 3.14 -23.68 -25.71
CA VAL A 304 1.69 -23.83 -25.86
C VAL A 304 1.37 -25.25 -26.31
N LEU A 305 0.61 -25.99 -25.50
CA LEU A 305 0.17 -27.35 -25.78
C LEU A 305 -1.28 -27.38 -26.31
N LYS A 306 -1.66 -28.49 -26.93
CA LYS A 306 -3.03 -28.82 -27.33
C LYS A 306 -3.40 -30.16 -26.70
N GLY A 307 -4.54 -30.24 -26.02
CA GLY A 307 -4.97 -31.48 -25.37
C GLY A 307 -5.83 -31.22 -24.13
N ASP A 308 -5.81 -32.18 -23.21
CA ASP A 308 -6.64 -32.19 -22.02
C ASP A 308 -5.81 -31.84 -20.75
N ILE A 309 -6.49 -31.51 -19.66
CA ILE A 309 -5.91 -31.29 -18.33
C ILE A 309 -6.76 -32.05 -17.30
N LEU A 310 -6.12 -32.89 -16.47
CA LEU A 310 -6.76 -33.55 -15.34
C LEU A 310 -6.37 -32.87 -14.03
N LEU A 311 -7.38 -32.38 -13.29
CA LEU A 311 -7.27 -31.80 -11.95
C LEU A 311 -7.84 -32.79 -10.94
N ASP A 312 -7.09 -33.16 -9.92
CA ASP A 312 -7.53 -34.09 -8.87
C ASP A 312 -6.64 -33.95 -7.62
N LEU A 313 -7.17 -34.27 -6.44
CA LEU A 313 -6.52 -34.08 -5.13
C LEU A 313 -5.89 -32.68 -4.93
N GLY A 314 -6.48 -31.66 -5.55
CA GLY A 314 -6.04 -30.26 -5.48
C GLY A 314 -4.80 -29.92 -6.32
N ILE A 315 -4.33 -30.84 -7.17
CA ILE A 315 -3.17 -30.66 -8.03
C ILE A 315 -3.48 -30.95 -9.51
N ILE A 316 -2.66 -30.41 -10.40
CA ILE A 316 -2.63 -30.78 -11.82
C ILE A 316 -1.99 -32.16 -11.91
N LYS A 317 -2.77 -33.19 -12.29
CA LYS A 317 -2.28 -34.58 -12.43
C LYS A 317 -1.61 -34.83 -13.76
N ARG A 318 -2.23 -34.39 -14.86
CA ARG A 318 -1.79 -34.63 -16.24
C ARG A 318 -2.14 -33.47 -17.16
N ILE A 319 -1.30 -33.26 -18.19
CA ILE A 319 -1.52 -32.26 -19.25
C ILE A 319 -1.23 -32.86 -20.64
N GLY A 320 -1.93 -32.38 -21.67
CA GLY A 320 -1.70 -32.81 -23.06
C GLY A 320 -2.49 -34.06 -23.43
N HIS A 321 -1.81 -35.14 -23.83
CA HIS A 321 -2.49 -36.40 -24.15
C HIS A 321 -2.69 -37.25 -22.89
N ILE A 322 -3.94 -37.48 -22.50
CA ILE A 322 -4.30 -38.27 -21.32
C ILE A 322 -4.89 -39.59 -21.79
N GLU A 323 -4.26 -40.70 -21.43
CA GLU A 323 -4.75 -42.03 -21.80
C GLU A 323 -6.09 -42.33 -21.12
N ARG A 324 -6.99 -43.01 -21.85
CA ARG A 324 -8.32 -43.36 -21.33
C ARG A 324 -8.25 -44.29 -20.11
N SER A 325 -7.27 -45.19 -20.07
CA SER A 325 -6.95 -46.07 -18.94
C SER A 325 -6.89 -45.33 -17.60
N LEU A 326 -6.25 -44.16 -17.57
CA LEU A 326 -6.14 -43.32 -16.36
C LEU A 326 -7.45 -42.61 -16.00
N LEU A 327 -8.39 -42.50 -16.93
CA LEU A 327 -9.72 -41.93 -16.70
C LEU A 327 -10.73 -42.99 -16.25
N ASP A 328 -10.54 -44.24 -16.67
CA ASP A 328 -11.38 -45.38 -16.27
C ASP A 328 -11.17 -45.75 -14.77
N ASP A 329 -10.12 -45.22 -14.10
CA ASP A 329 -9.87 -45.31 -12.64
C ASP A 329 -10.80 -44.40 -11.78
N TYR A 330 -11.59 -43.49 -12.39
CA TYR A 330 -12.41 -42.51 -11.67
C TYR A 330 -13.92 -42.81 -11.73
N ASP A 331 -14.51 -43.23 -10.61
CA ASP A 331 -15.97 -43.48 -10.45
C ASP A 331 -16.84 -42.27 -10.85
N VAL A 332 -16.38 -41.05 -10.54
CA VAL A 332 -17.06 -39.78 -10.83
C VAL A 332 -16.03 -38.76 -11.31
N LEU A 333 -16.19 -38.27 -12.55
CA LEU A 333 -15.28 -37.33 -13.18
C LEU A 333 -16.05 -36.18 -13.85
N LEU A 334 -15.87 -34.95 -13.36
CA LEU A 334 -16.44 -33.77 -14.02
C LEU A 334 -15.70 -33.54 -15.34
N THR A 335 -16.42 -33.39 -16.46
CA THR A 335 -15.82 -33.15 -17.78
C THR A 335 -16.28 -31.82 -18.35
N ILE A 336 -15.33 -30.96 -18.74
CA ILE A 336 -15.57 -29.63 -19.29
C ILE A 336 -14.84 -29.51 -20.64
N ASP A 337 -15.56 -29.37 -21.74
CA ASP A 337 -14.96 -29.16 -23.07
C ASP A 337 -14.64 -27.69 -23.30
N ALA A 338 -13.35 -27.37 -23.41
CA ALA A 338 -12.84 -26.02 -23.68
C ALA A 338 -13.03 -25.58 -25.13
N LYS A 339 -13.37 -26.49 -26.07
CA LYS A 339 -13.67 -26.21 -27.49
C LYS A 339 -12.54 -25.50 -28.23
N GLY A 340 -11.29 -25.84 -27.92
CA GLY A 340 -10.07 -25.18 -28.40
C GLY A 340 -9.70 -23.91 -27.64
N GLY A 341 -10.51 -23.48 -26.66
CA GLY A 341 -10.31 -22.27 -25.88
C GLY A 341 -9.02 -22.26 -25.06
N TRP A 342 -8.57 -21.06 -24.70
CA TRP A 342 -7.30 -20.85 -24.02
C TRP A 342 -7.38 -21.15 -22.53
N VAL A 343 -6.38 -21.87 -22.01
CA VAL A 343 -6.17 -22.11 -20.58
C VAL A 343 -4.81 -21.56 -20.18
N SER A 344 -4.77 -20.82 -19.07
CA SER A 344 -3.56 -20.30 -18.42
C SER A 344 -3.47 -20.83 -16.98
N PRO A 345 -2.31 -20.65 -16.31
CA PRO A 345 -2.24 -20.66 -14.86
C PRO A 345 -3.21 -19.66 -14.24
N GLY A 346 -3.53 -19.85 -12.97
CA GLY A 346 -4.12 -18.82 -12.13
C GLY A 346 -3.28 -17.54 -12.13
N ILE A 347 -3.92 -16.38 -12.21
CA ILE A 347 -3.25 -15.08 -12.22
C ILE A 347 -2.77 -14.75 -10.80
N VAL A 348 -1.55 -14.21 -10.69
CA VAL A 348 -0.84 -13.97 -9.42
C VAL A 348 -0.53 -12.48 -9.27
N ASP A 349 -1.14 -11.83 -8.28
CA ASP A 349 -0.92 -10.40 -8.00
C ASP A 349 0.20 -10.19 -6.97
N LEU A 350 1.29 -9.54 -7.38
CA LEU A 350 2.47 -9.31 -6.54
C LEU A 350 2.31 -8.13 -5.56
N HIS A 351 1.35 -7.22 -5.77
CA HIS A 351 1.13 -6.08 -4.88
C HIS A 351 -0.36 -5.81 -4.70
N SER A 352 -0.90 -6.20 -3.55
CA SER A 352 -2.30 -6.01 -3.21
C SER A 352 -2.47 -5.56 -1.77
N HIS A 353 -3.51 -4.75 -1.52
CA HIS A 353 -4.03 -4.48 -0.17
C HIS A 353 -5.46 -5.01 0.00
N ILE A 354 -5.92 -5.92 -0.87
CA ILE A 354 -7.18 -6.65 -0.70
C ILE A 354 -7.26 -7.28 0.71
N GLY A 355 -8.44 -7.25 1.33
CA GLY A 355 -8.65 -7.65 2.72
C GLY A 355 -8.20 -6.60 3.76
N VAL A 356 -7.01 -6.02 3.66
CA VAL A 356 -6.50 -5.02 4.64
C VAL A 356 -6.91 -3.57 4.33
N LEU A 357 -7.35 -3.30 3.10
CA LEU A 357 -8.07 -2.11 2.66
C LEU A 357 -9.34 -2.58 1.94
N SER A 358 -10.28 -3.13 2.73
CA SER A 358 -11.47 -3.81 2.20
C SER A 358 -12.34 -2.89 1.34
N SER A 359 -13.01 -3.48 0.34
CA SER A 359 -14.08 -2.81 -0.43
C SER A 359 -15.47 -3.37 -0.06
N PRO A 360 -16.49 -2.52 0.12
CA PRO A 360 -16.43 -1.06 0.15
C PRO A 360 -15.58 -0.50 1.29
N GLY A 361 -14.89 0.61 1.02
CA GLY A 361 -14.04 1.31 1.97
C GLY A 361 -14.84 1.81 3.15
N LEU A 362 -14.48 1.34 4.35
CA LEU A 362 -15.09 1.75 5.61
C LEU A 362 -14.00 2.13 6.61
N ALA A 363 -14.28 3.10 7.48
CA ALA A 363 -13.33 3.58 8.48
C ALA A 363 -12.90 2.50 9.50
N GLY A 364 -13.69 1.44 9.66
CA GLY A 364 -13.40 0.28 10.51
C GLY A 364 -12.79 -0.93 9.79
N SER A 365 -12.31 -0.76 8.55
CA SER A 365 -11.62 -1.79 7.74
C SER A 365 -10.45 -1.17 6.94
N ASN A 366 -9.72 -0.27 7.59
CA ASN A 366 -8.65 0.55 7.01
C ASN A 366 -7.33 0.28 7.75
N ASP A 367 -6.90 -0.97 7.66
CA ASP A 367 -5.82 -1.55 8.48
C ASP A 367 -4.49 -1.61 7.73
N GLY A 368 -4.49 -1.30 6.43
CA GLY A 368 -3.31 -1.40 5.56
C GLY A 368 -2.11 -0.52 5.92
N ASN A 369 -2.19 0.44 6.86
CA ASN A 369 -1.05 1.28 7.27
C ASN A 369 -1.08 1.66 8.76
N SER A 370 -0.14 1.15 9.57
CA SER A 370 0.03 1.58 10.96
C SER A 370 0.88 2.84 11.08
N ARG A 371 0.29 3.97 11.50
CA ARG A 371 1.00 5.25 11.65
C ARG A 371 1.74 5.40 12.99
N LYS A 372 2.27 4.32 13.57
CA LYS A 372 2.88 4.32 14.91
C LYS A 372 4.41 4.47 14.95
N GLY A 373 5.09 4.37 13.81
CA GLY A 373 6.52 4.68 13.65
C GLY A 373 7.01 4.31 12.25
N PRO A 374 8.14 4.86 11.76
CA PRO A 374 8.61 4.58 10.40
C PRO A 374 9.13 3.15 10.21
N VAL A 375 9.43 2.41 11.28
CA VAL A 375 9.98 1.05 11.24
C VAL A 375 9.17 0.13 12.16
N LEU A 376 8.38 -0.78 11.57
CA LEU A 376 7.44 -1.67 12.25
C LEU A 376 7.49 -3.15 11.74
N PRO A 377 8.66 -3.79 11.58
CA PRO A 377 8.80 -5.12 10.97
C PRO A 377 8.02 -6.26 11.66
N TRP A 378 7.66 -6.09 12.93
CA TRP A 378 6.91 -7.08 13.71
C TRP A 378 5.42 -7.19 13.34
N LEU A 379 4.84 -6.14 12.74
CA LEU A 379 3.45 -6.13 12.28
C LEU A 379 3.26 -7.04 11.07
N ARG A 380 2.03 -7.52 10.85
CA ARG A 380 1.72 -8.52 9.80
C ARG A 380 0.37 -8.19 9.16
N ALA A 381 0.29 -8.23 7.84
CA ALA A 381 -0.98 -8.08 7.11
C ALA A 381 -2.01 -9.18 7.48
N LEU A 382 -1.54 -10.36 7.90
CA LEU A 382 -2.38 -11.47 8.37
C LEU A 382 -3.26 -11.08 9.57
N ASP A 383 -2.73 -10.28 10.50
CA ASP A 383 -3.36 -9.96 11.77
C ASP A 383 -4.59 -9.04 11.61
N ALA A 384 -4.77 -8.47 10.40
CA ALA A 384 -5.90 -7.62 10.02
C ALA A 384 -6.52 -8.00 8.66
N LEU A 385 -6.23 -9.20 8.13
CA LEU A 385 -6.76 -9.63 6.83
C LEU A 385 -8.26 -9.96 6.93
N ASN A 386 -9.13 -9.06 6.47
CA ASN A 386 -10.56 -9.33 6.39
C ASN A 386 -10.85 -10.43 5.36
N THR A 387 -11.55 -11.50 5.77
CA THR A 387 -12.00 -12.60 4.88
C THR A 387 -13.36 -12.31 4.23
N ARG A 388 -13.92 -11.11 4.43
CA ARG A 388 -15.23 -10.64 3.95
C ARG A 388 -15.16 -9.37 3.10
N ASP A 389 -14.08 -9.21 2.36
CA ASP A 389 -13.93 -8.16 1.34
C ASP A 389 -14.73 -8.54 0.09
N ASP A 390 -15.62 -7.67 -0.40
CA ASP A 390 -16.41 -7.94 -1.61
C ASP A 390 -15.50 -8.03 -2.86
N ALA A 391 -14.30 -7.47 -2.80
CA ALA A 391 -13.31 -7.53 -3.88
C ALA A 391 -12.77 -8.94 -4.19
N TYR A 392 -12.89 -9.92 -3.29
CA TYR A 392 -12.40 -11.29 -3.56
C TYR A 392 -13.14 -11.92 -4.75
N GLN A 393 -14.48 -11.83 -4.77
CA GLN A 393 -15.32 -12.34 -5.87
C GLN A 393 -14.99 -11.64 -7.20
N LEU A 394 -14.78 -10.32 -7.17
CA LEU A 394 -14.42 -9.54 -8.36
C LEU A 394 -13.03 -9.93 -8.89
N SER A 395 -12.03 -10.05 -8.02
CA SER A 395 -10.65 -10.43 -8.38
C SER A 395 -10.60 -11.83 -9.00
N ILE A 396 -11.32 -12.79 -8.39
CA ILE A 396 -11.46 -14.15 -8.91
C ILE A 396 -12.13 -14.14 -10.29
N ALA A 397 -13.17 -13.32 -10.50
CA ALA A 397 -13.81 -13.15 -11.81
C ALA A 397 -12.90 -12.51 -12.89
N GLY A 398 -11.73 -11.98 -12.50
CA GLY A 398 -10.64 -11.56 -13.39
C GLY A 398 -9.57 -12.63 -13.66
N GLY A 399 -9.70 -13.81 -13.05
CA GLY A 399 -8.70 -14.89 -13.11
C GLY A 399 -7.66 -14.87 -11.98
N VAL A 400 -7.71 -13.91 -11.05
CA VAL A 400 -6.76 -13.83 -9.93
C VAL A 400 -7.04 -14.93 -8.92
N THR A 401 -6.08 -15.85 -8.76
CA THR A 401 -6.18 -16.97 -7.80
C THR A 401 -5.35 -16.73 -6.55
N THR A 402 -4.25 -16.00 -6.68
CA THR A 402 -3.27 -15.76 -5.62
C THR A 402 -2.92 -14.27 -5.55
N SER A 403 -2.79 -13.72 -4.34
CA SER A 403 -2.26 -12.37 -4.13
C SER A 403 -1.27 -12.35 -2.97
N LEU A 404 -0.22 -11.55 -3.10
CA LEU A 404 0.49 -11.03 -1.93
C LEU A 404 -0.32 -9.88 -1.35
N VAL A 405 -0.83 -10.06 -0.14
CA VAL A 405 -1.40 -8.98 0.67
C VAL A 405 -0.32 -8.45 1.60
N LEU A 406 -0.12 -7.14 1.60
CA LEU A 406 0.97 -6.50 2.33
C LEU A 406 0.54 -5.14 2.91
N PRO A 407 1.27 -4.58 3.88
CA PRO A 407 1.11 -3.19 4.29
C PRO A 407 1.27 -2.22 3.11
N GLY A 408 0.76 -1.01 3.27
CA GLY A 408 0.89 0.09 2.32
C GLY A 408 2.31 0.68 2.28
N SER A 409 2.41 2.00 2.26
CA SER A 409 3.68 2.72 2.06
C SER A 409 3.85 3.93 2.97
N ALA A 410 3.07 3.99 4.06
CA ALA A 410 3.20 5.02 5.07
C ALA A 410 4.53 4.97 5.84
N ASN A 411 5.22 3.82 5.86
CA ASN A 411 6.37 3.52 6.72
C ASN A 411 7.59 3.14 5.87
N ALA A 412 8.80 3.46 6.34
CA ALA A 412 10.04 2.96 5.73
C ALA A 412 10.08 1.42 5.76
N ILE A 413 9.74 0.82 6.91
CA ILE A 413 9.50 -0.62 7.06
C ILE A 413 8.09 -0.81 7.64
N GLY A 414 7.14 -1.25 6.80
CA GLY A 414 5.71 -1.32 7.14
C GLY A 414 5.24 -2.61 7.81
N GLY A 415 6.08 -3.65 7.83
CA GLY A 415 5.75 -4.95 8.37
C GLY A 415 5.63 -6.05 7.31
N GLN A 416 5.25 -7.24 7.77
CA GLN A 416 5.22 -8.47 6.99
C GLN A 416 3.96 -8.56 6.11
N GLY A 417 4.15 -9.02 4.87
CA GLY A 417 3.06 -9.43 3.97
C GLY A 417 2.81 -10.94 4.04
N VAL A 418 1.69 -11.39 3.49
CA VAL A 418 1.31 -12.80 3.36
C VAL A 418 0.77 -13.12 1.97
N VAL A 419 1.17 -14.27 1.44
CA VAL A 419 0.65 -14.79 0.17
C VAL A 419 -0.59 -15.64 0.45
N ILE A 420 -1.72 -15.29 -0.17
CA ILE A 420 -3.00 -15.96 0.01
C ILE A 420 -3.56 -16.48 -1.31
N LYS A 421 -4.29 -17.60 -1.26
CA LYS A 421 -5.31 -17.93 -2.27
C LYS A 421 -6.55 -17.07 -2.02
N LEU A 422 -7.19 -16.56 -3.06
CA LEU A 422 -8.39 -15.73 -2.91
C LEU A 422 -9.67 -16.54 -2.59
N ARG A 423 -9.64 -17.87 -2.82
CA ARG A 423 -10.73 -18.79 -2.47
C ARG A 423 -11.00 -18.77 -0.96
N SER A 424 -12.27 -18.63 -0.58
CA SER A 424 -12.70 -18.71 0.82
C SER A 424 -12.34 -20.05 1.47
N SER A 425 -11.84 -20.01 2.71
CA SER A 425 -11.47 -21.19 3.50
C SER A 425 -12.68 -21.80 4.22
N ILE A 426 -12.62 -23.11 4.53
CA ILE A 426 -13.70 -23.84 5.21
C ILE A 426 -13.97 -23.26 6.61
N ASP A 427 -12.88 -22.96 7.34
CA ASP A 427 -12.90 -22.35 8.67
C ASP A 427 -13.20 -20.85 8.64
N ARG A 428 -13.17 -20.24 7.45
CA ARG A 428 -13.34 -18.80 7.18
C ARG A 428 -12.28 -17.91 7.86
N SER A 429 -11.17 -18.51 8.32
CA SER A 429 -10.07 -17.79 8.98
C SER A 429 -9.07 -17.21 7.97
N PRO A 430 -8.37 -16.11 8.33
CA PRO A 430 -7.25 -15.60 7.54
C PRO A 430 -6.16 -16.66 7.30
N THR A 431 -5.85 -17.46 8.32
CA THR A 431 -4.85 -18.53 8.26
C THR A 431 -5.19 -19.59 7.21
N GLY A 432 -6.47 -19.92 7.05
CA GLY A 432 -6.95 -20.87 6.03
C GLY A 432 -6.78 -20.39 4.58
N MET A 433 -6.58 -19.08 4.37
CA MET A 433 -6.33 -18.50 3.05
C MET A 433 -4.84 -18.50 2.65
N LEU A 434 -3.91 -18.69 3.59
CA LEU A 434 -2.46 -18.71 3.32
C LEU A 434 -2.08 -19.78 2.27
N LEU A 435 -1.28 -19.39 1.27
CA LEU A 435 -0.74 -20.31 0.25
C LEU A 435 0.20 -21.35 0.89
N GLU A 436 1.14 -20.86 1.71
CA GLU A 436 1.96 -21.64 2.62
C GLU A 436 1.99 -20.89 3.96
N ASN A 437 1.87 -21.59 5.09
CA ASN A 437 2.03 -20.96 6.40
C ASN A 437 3.53 -20.88 6.76
N PRO A 438 4.11 -19.70 7.02
CA PRO A 438 5.50 -19.58 7.44
C PRO A 438 5.78 -20.00 8.89
N TYR A 439 4.75 -20.32 9.68
CA TYR A 439 4.87 -20.74 11.08
C TYR A 439 4.22 -22.11 11.33
N SER A 440 4.72 -22.85 12.31
CA SER A 440 4.11 -24.09 12.80
C SER A 440 2.74 -23.78 13.44
N VAL A 441 1.67 -24.38 12.92
CA VAL A 441 0.30 -24.15 13.43
C VAL A 441 0.22 -24.61 14.90
N ASN A 442 -0.18 -23.68 15.77
CA ASN A 442 -0.42 -23.90 17.20
C ASN A 442 0.79 -24.39 18.04
N ARG A 443 2.04 -24.09 17.63
CA ARG A 443 3.25 -24.35 18.44
C ARG A 443 4.24 -23.18 18.37
N SER A 444 4.90 -22.90 19.50
CA SER A 444 6.04 -21.97 19.60
C SER A 444 7.38 -22.62 19.27
N GLU A 445 7.45 -23.95 19.33
CA GLU A 445 8.63 -24.74 18.94
C GLU A 445 8.71 -24.86 17.40
N TYR A 446 9.90 -24.62 16.85
CA TYR A 446 10.20 -24.93 15.45
C TYR A 446 10.40 -26.45 15.31
N ASP A 447 9.65 -27.10 14.41
CA ASP A 447 9.83 -28.51 14.11
C ASP A 447 11.06 -28.71 13.19
N PRO A 448 12.15 -29.34 13.64
CA PRO A 448 13.39 -29.47 12.88
C PRO A 448 13.28 -30.34 11.62
N SER A 449 12.15 -31.03 11.40
CA SER A 449 11.84 -31.74 10.16
C SER A 449 11.20 -30.86 9.08
N LEU A 450 10.68 -29.68 9.44
CA LEU A 450 10.11 -28.72 8.50
C LEU A 450 11.18 -27.82 7.87
N SER A 451 10.89 -27.37 6.66
CA SER A 451 11.66 -26.37 5.91
C SER A 451 11.05 -24.97 6.13
N PHE A 452 11.90 -23.98 6.46
CA PHE A 452 11.49 -22.57 6.51
C PHE A 452 10.78 -22.16 5.21
N ARG A 453 9.66 -21.44 5.30
CA ARG A 453 8.99 -20.83 4.13
C ARG A 453 9.48 -19.41 3.89
N TYR A 454 9.30 -18.93 2.66
CA TYR A 454 9.57 -17.52 2.35
C TYR A 454 8.53 -16.61 3.03
N ARG A 455 9.01 -15.79 3.96
CA ARG A 455 8.25 -14.65 4.50
C ARG A 455 8.35 -13.47 3.53
N GLN A 456 7.46 -12.49 3.67
CA GLN A 456 7.43 -11.29 2.81
C GLN A 456 7.50 -10.05 3.70
N MET A 457 8.25 -9.01 3.31
CA MET A 457 8.40 -7.77 4.09
C MET A 457 8.19 -6.55 3.20
N LYS A 458 7.39 -5.58 3.64
CA LYS A 458 7.12 -4.34 2.90
C LYS A 458 8.02 -3.20 3.37
N HIS A 459 8.73 -2.60 2.42
CA HIS A 459 9.44 -1.33 2.58
C HIS A 459 8.84 -0.22 1.70
N ALA A 460 9.03 1.04 2.08
CA ALA A 460 8.74 2.18 1.21
C ALA A 460 9.78 3.30 1.35
N CYS A 461 9.88 4.13 0.32
CA CYS A 461 10.77 5.28 0.26
C CYS A 461 10.05 6.48 -0.38
N GLY A 462 10.78 7.57 -0.67
CA GLY A 462 10.24 8.74 -1.36
C GLY A 462 9.14 9.49 -0.60
N GLU A 463 8.23 10.09 -1.35
CA GLU A 463 7.18 11.01 -0.85
C GLU A 463 6.25 10.37 0.19
N ASN A 464 6.02 9.05 0.14
CA ASN A 464 4.96 8.44 0.92
C ASN A 464 5.29 8.34 2.43
N PRO A 465 6.46 7.83 2.88
CA PRO A 465 6.91 7.92 4.26
C PRO A 465 7.15 9.36 4.71
N ASP A 466 7.86 10.15 3.90
CA ASP A 466 8.22 11.55 4.18
C ASP A 466 6.98 12.38 4.57
N ARG A 467 5.92 12.32 3.74
CA ARG A 467 4.66 13.04 3.96
C ARG A 467 3.83 12.50 5.14
N VAL A 468 4.00 11.23 5.55
CA VAL A 468 3.27 10.67 6.70
C VAL A 468 3.95 11.02 8.03
N TYR A 469 5.28 11.07 8.05
CA TYR A 469 6.07 11.33 9.25
C TYR A 469 6.63 12.77 9.35
N SER A 470 6.29 13.64 8.39
CA SER A 470 6.81 15.01 8.27
C SER A 470 8.34 15.07 8.21
N GLY A 471 8.95 14.05 7.59
CA GLY A 471 10.39 13.87 7.45
C GLY A 471 10.87 14.03 6.00
N THR A 472 12.09 13.57 5.75
CA THR A 472 12.74 13.60 4.43
C THR A 472 13.34 12.24 4.08
N ARG A 473 13.67 12.05 2.80
CA ARG A 473 14.47 10.91 2.28
C ARG A 473 15.71 10.59 3.11
N MET A 474 16.34 11.58 3.77
CA MET A 474 17.45 11.35 4.69
C MET A 474 17.00 10.62 5.97
N ASP A 475 15.88 11.05 6.57
CA ASP A 475 15.28 10.45 7.75
C ASP A 475 14.74 9.05 7.45
N THR A 476 14.08 8.89 6.30
CA THR A 476 13.60 7.60 5.77
C THR A 476 14.77 6.63 5.55
N THR A 477 15.88 7.08 4.97
CA THR A 477 17.11 6.27 4.79
C THR A 477 17.83 5.99 6.11
N TRP A 478 17.83 6.93 7.06
CA TRP A 478 18.36 6.70 8.41
C TRP A 478 17.52 5.68 9.19
N ALA A 479 16.20 5.70 9.05
CA ALA A 479 15.30 4.73 9.65
C ALA A 479 15.58 3.29 9.14
N PHE A 480 15.86 3.13 7.85
CA PHE A 480 16.38 1.85 7.32
C PHE A 480 17.69 1.42 7.99
N ARG A 481 18.69 2.32 8.09
CA ARG A 481 19.96 2.00 8.76
C ARG A 481 19.77 1.57 10.21
N GLN A 482 18.95 2.28 10.98
CA GLN A 482 18.67 1.96 12.38
C GLN A 482 18.01 0.58 12.54
N GLY A 483 16.98 0.28 11.74
CA GLY A 483 16.29 -1.02 11.80
C GLY A 483 17.20 -2.18 11.38
N TYR A 484 18.00 -1.99 10.34
CA TYR A 484 18.94 -3.03 9.88
C TYR A 484 20.17 -3.17 10.77
N ASP A 485 20.65 -2.12 11.44
CA ASP A 485 21.76 -2.26 12.38
C ASP A 485 21.34 -3.00 13.65
N LYS A 486 20.16 -2.73 14.21
CA LYS A 486 19.59 -3.51 15.32
C LYS A 486 19.44 -4.99 14.94
N ALA A 487 18.97 -5.28 13.72
CA ALA A 487 18.91 -6.66 13.20
C ALA A 487 20.30 -7.29 13.01
N ARG A 488 21.30 -6.51 12.54
CA ARG A 488 22.69 -6.95 12.38
C ARG A 488 23.33 -7.30 13.73
N GLN A 489 23.14 -6.46 14.74
CA GLN A 489 23.61 -6.70 16.11
C GLN A 489 23.06 -8.02 16.67
N ILE A 490 21.74 -8.23 16.56
CA ILE A 490 21.09 -9.48 17.00
C ILE A 490 21.64 -10.68 16.22
N LYS A 491 21.74 -10.59 14.88
CA LYS A 491 22.30 -11.67 14.05
C LYS A 491 23.72 -12.04 14.49
N THR A 492 24.59 -11.06 14.71
CA THR A 492 25.97 -11.30 15.16
C THR A 492 25.99 -11.97 16.53
N ALA A 493 25.19 -11.50 17.49
CA ALA A 493 25.09 -12.13 18.81
C ALA A 493 24.63 -13.59 18.73
N GLN A 494 23.68 -13.91 17.85
CA GLN A 494 23.24 -15.30 17.60
C GLN A 494 24.34 -16.17 17.02
N ASP A 495 25.08 -15.65 16.03
CA ASP A 495 26.17 -16.38 15.38
C ASP A 495 27.33 -16.63 16.39
N GLU A 496 27.65 -15.65 17.25
CA GLU A 496 28.63 -15.78 18.34
C GLU A 496 28.18 -16.76 19.44
N TYR A 497 26.92 -16.69 19.85
CA TYR A 497 26.30 -17.63 20.79
C TYR A 497 26.45 -19.06 20.28
N CYS A 498 26.11 -19.29 19.02
CA CYS A 498 26.21 -20.61 18.40
C CYS A 498 27.66 -21.08 18.20
N ALA A 499 28.60 -20.16 17.96
CA ALA A 499 30.04 -20.46 17.96
C ALA A 499 30.61 -20.78 19.37
N LYS A 500 29.91 -20.44 20.47
CA LYS A 500 30.20 -20.96 21.82
C LYS A 500 29.60 -22.35 22.02
N ALA A 501 28.31 -22.52 21.71
CA ALA A 501 27.57 -23.78 21.91
C ALA A 501 28.20 -24.95 21.12
N THR A 502 28.44 -24.76 19.82
CA THR A 502 29.08 -25.78 18.96
C THR A 502 30.52 -26.11 19.35
N ALA A 503 31.20 -25.20 20.06
CA ALA A 503 32.53 -25.40 20.62
C ALA A 503 32.51 -25.97 22.06
N GLY A 504 31.34 -26.33 22.61
CA GLY A 504 31.18 -26.89 23.94
C GLY A 504 31.41 -25.93 25.11
N ARG A 505 31.43 -24.61 24.85
CA ARG A 505 31.62 -23.56 25.88
C ARG A 505 30.29 -23.21 26.55
N TRP A 506 29.73 -24.18 27.28
CA TRP A 506 28.44 -24.11 27.95
C TRP A 506 28.44 -23.17 29.18
N ASP A 507 29.58 -23.08 29.83
CA ASP A 507 29.86 -22.29 31.05
C ASP A 507 29.75 -20.77 30.86
N THR A 508 29.86 -20.31 29.61
CA THR A 508 29.95 -18.90 29.21
C THR A 508 28.93 -18.54 28.13
N LEU A 509 27.90 -19.38 27.97
CA LEU A 509 26.95 -19.31 26.86
C LEU A 509 25.88 -18.23 27.05
N GLY A 510 25.15 -18.26 28.17
CA GLY A 510 24.00 -17.39 28.46
C GLY A 510 22.70 -17.86 27.79
N ASP A 511 21.71 -16.96 27.73
CA ASP A 511 20.47 -17.15 26.97
C ASP A 511 20.66 -16.86 25.48
N PHE A 512 19.81 -17.46 24.64
CA PHE A 512 19.87 -17.24 23.20
C PHE A 512 19.44 -15.80 22.85
N PRO A 513 20.26 -15.01 22.13
CA PRO A 513 19.92 -13.62 21.85
C PRO A 513 18.85 -13.51 20.75
N GLU A 514 17.60 -13.32 21.17
CA GLU A 514 16.46 -13.09 20.30
C GLU A 514 15.58 -11.94 20.80
N ASP A 515 14.92 -11.29 19.84
CA ASP A 515 14.00 -10.19 20.10
C ASP A 515 12.89 -10.29 19.05
N LEU A 516 11.69 -10.65 19.51
CA LEU A 516 10.51 -10.87 18.65
C LEU A 516 10.13 -9.63 17.83
N GLN A 517 10.54 -8.43 18.27
CA GLN A 517 10.30 -7.19 17.55
C GLN A 517 11.15 -7.09 16.26
N TRP A 518 12.35 -7.67 16.26
CA TRP A 518 13.36 -7.52 15.20
C TRP A 518 13.69 -8.81 14.46
N GLU A 519 13.24 -9.96 14.98
CA GLU A 519 13.37 -11.30 14.42
C GLU A 519 13.11 -11.33 12.89
N ALA A 520 12.04 -10.69 12.42
CA ALA A 520 11.71 -10.65 10.99
C ALA A 520 12.76 -9.94 10.10
N LEU A 521 13.54 -8.97 10.64
CA LEU A 521 14.66 -8.36 9.93
C LEU A 521 15.96 -9.16 10.08
N VAL A 522 16.17 -9.87 11.19
CA VAL A 522 17.25 -10.88 11.30
C VAL A 522 17.07 -11.93 10.21
N ASP A 523 15.83 -12.34 9.96
CA ASP A 523 15.45 -13.30 8.92
C ASP A 523 15.64 -12.74 7.49
N VAL A 524 15.51 -11.42 7.29
CA VAL A 524 15.95 -10.74 6.04
C VAL A 524 17.46 -10.87 5.87
N LEU A 525 18.26 -10.61 6.93
CA LEU A 525 19.72 -10.74 6.90
C LEU A 525 20.21 -12.20 6.80
N ARG A 526 19.35 -13.18 7.08
CA ARG A 526 19.57 -14.62 6.82
C ARG A 526 19.01 -15.09 5.47
N GLY A 527 18.41 -14.20 4.67
CA GLY A 527 17.93 -14.49 3.31
C GLY A 527 16.64 -15.32 3.24
N ARG A 528 15.81 -15.32 4.30
CA ARG A 528 14.53 -16.07 4.36
C ARG A 528 13.32 -15.24 3.94
N VAL A 529 13.49 -13.95 3.77
CA VAL A 529 12.42 -12.98 3.55
C VAL A 529 12.57 -12.35 2.18
N LYS A 530 11.51 -12.41 1.37
CA LYS A 530 11.40 -11.67 0.13
C LYS A 530 11.05 -10.22 0.46
N VAL A 531 12.00 -9.31 0.23
CA VAL A 531 11.82 -7.86 0.48
C VAL A 531 11.10 -7.21 -0.71
N GLN A 532 9.99 -6.54 -0.42
CA GLN A 532 9.08 -5.93 -1.39
C GLN A 532 9.06 -4.41 -1.17
N THR A 533 9.67 -3.64 -2.06
CA THR A 533 9.90 -2.20 -1.84
C THR A 533 9.04 -1.32 -2.74
N HIS A 534 8.17 -0.48 -2.18
CA HIS A 534 7.66 0.71 -2.88
C HIS A 534 8.81 1.71 -3.06
N CYS A 535 9.21 1.98 -4.31
CA CYS A 535 10.12 3.08 -4.64
C CYS A 535 9.86 3.59 -6.06
N TYR A 536 10.17 4.86 -6.30
CA TYR A 536 9.75 5.57 -7.52
C TYR A 536 10.95 6.18 -8.27
N GLU A 537 11.64 7.14 -7.65
CA GLU A 537 12.73 7.90 -8.28
C GLU A 537 14.09 7.20 -8.22
N THR A 538 14.94 7.54 -9.20
CA THR A 538 16.36 7.17 -9.28
C THR A 538 17.14 7.40 -7.98
N VAL A 539 16.88 8.50 -7.25
CA VAL A 539 17.54 8.78 -5.96
C VAL A 539 17.18 7.75 -4.89
N ASP A 540 15.91 7.39 -4.74
CA ASP A 540 15.48 6.42 -3.74
C ASP A 540 15.88 4.98 -4.11
N LEU A 541 15.88 4.68 -5.41
CA LEU A 541 16.34 3.40 -5.95
C LEU A 541 17.83 3.19 -5.65
N ASP A 542 18.68 4.20 -5.86
CA ASP A 542 20.10 4.13 -5.50
C ASP A 542 20.30 4.11 -3.97
N ASP A 543 19.61 4.96 -3.22
CA ASP A 543 19.67 4.98 -1.75
C ASP A 543 19.41 3.59 -1.15
N LEU A 544 18.35 2.91 -1.57
CA LEU A 544 18.08 1.56 -1.06
C LEU A 544 19.03 0.50 -1.65
N VAL A 545 19.50 0.63 -2.91
CA VAL A 545 20.55 -0.25 -3.45
C VAL A 545 21.85 -0.14 -2.64
N ARG A 546 22.22 1.06 -2.16
CA ARG A 546 23.34 1.24 -1.24
C ARG A 546 23.06 0.56 0.11
N ILE A 547 21.86 0.67 0.67
CA ILE A 547 21.45 -0.05 1.89
C ILE A 547 21.51 -1.58 1.73
N THR A 548 21.10 -2.16 0.58
CA THR A 548 21.27 -3.60 0.32
C THR A 548 22.74 -4.03 0.37
N ASN A 549 23.63 -3.18 -0.15
CA ASN A 549 25.07 -3.43 -0.16
C ASN A 549 25.75 -3.13 1.17
N GLU A 550 25.17 -2.28 2.01
CA GLU A 550 25.63 -1.97 3.37
C GLU A 550 25.35 -3.16 4.31
N PHE A 551 24.11 -3.67 4.31
CA PHE A 551 23.66 -4.71 5.23
C PHE A 551 23.59 -6.14 4.65
N LYS A 552 23.87 -6.32 3.36
CA LYS A 552 24.00 -7.64 2.69
C LYS A 552 22.71 -8.47 2.65
N PHE A 553 21.60 -7.84 2.27
CA PHE A 553 20.31 -8.51 1.95
C PHE A 553 19.84 -8.19 0.53
N SER A 554 18.95 -8.99 -0.05
CA SER A 554 18.44 -8.80 -1.42
C SER A 554 17.00 -8.29 -1.44
N ILE A 555 16.66 -7.50 -2.47
CA ILE A 555 15.28 -7.06 -2.75
C ILE A 555 14.67 -8.03 -3.77
N ALA A 556 13.46 -8.52 -3.50
CA ALA A 556 12.72 -9.37 -4.42
C ALA A 556 12.15 -8.55 -5.58
N ALA A 557 11.46 -7.44 -5.28
CA ALA A 557 11.05 -6.46 -6.28
C ALA A 557 11.03 -5.02 -5.76
N PHE A 558 11.31 -4.08 -6.68
CA PHE A 558 10.87 -2.70 -6.58
C PHE A 558 9.47 -2.56 -7.20
N HIS A 559 8.61 -1.77 -6.57
CA HIS A 559 7.19 -1.63 -6.88
C HIS A 559 6.85 -0.18 -7.22
N HIS A 560 5.86 0.01 -8.08
CA HIS A 560 5.48 1.27 -8.76
C HIS A 560 6.61 1.78 -9.68
N ALA A 561 7.82 1.96 -9.13
CA ALA A 561 9.11 1.81 -9.81
C ALA A 561 9.32 2.65 -11.07
N HIS A 562 8.69 3.83 -11.12
CA HIS A 562 8.50 4.60 -12.34
C HIS A 562 9.78 5.18 -12.99
N GLU A 563 10.94 5.23 -12.32
CA GLU A 563 12.22 5.62 -12.95
C GLU A 563 13.21 4.45 -13.15
N THR A 564 12.84 3.22 -12.79
CA THR A 564 13.76 2.05 -12.87
C THR A 564 14.33 1.79 -14.26
N TYR A 565 13.58 2.08 -15.31
CA TYR A 565 13.99 1.89 -16.71
C TYR A 565 15.07 2.89 -17.15
N LEU A 566 15.29 3.98 -16.41
CA LEU A 566 16.40 4.92 -16.60
C LEU A 566 17.69 4.41 -15.94
N VAL A 567 17.59 3.61 -14.87
CA VAL A 567 18.72 3.08 -14.09
C VAL A 567 18.86 1.54 -14.02
N PRO A 568 18.74 0.77 -15.13
CA PRO A 568 19.00 -0.68 -15.13
C PRO A 568 20.37 -1.09 -14.56
N LYS A 569 21.38 -0.21 -14.61
CA LYS A 569 22.71 -0.46 -14.02
C LYS A 569 22.68 -0.42 -12.48
N THR A 570 21.97 0.53 -11.88
CA THR A 570 21.79 0.63 -10.42
C THR A 570 21.04 -0.60 -9.90
N LEU A 571 19.97 -1.01 -10.59
CA LEU A 571 19.26 -2.26 -10.26
C LEU A 571 20.16 -3.49 -10.31
N LYS A 572 21.02 -3.60 -11.33
CA LYS A 572 22.01 -4.69 -11.46
C LYS A 572 23.15 -4.64 -10.44
N SER A 573 23.29 -3.54 -9.68
CA SER A 573 24.23 -3.43 -8.56
C SER A 573 23.61 -3.65 -7.18
N ALA A 574 22.32 -4.01 -7.09
CA ALA A 574 21.71 -4.49 -5.85
C ALA A 574 22.42 -5.75 -5.33
N TYR A 575 22.45 -5.92 -4.01
CA TYR A 575 23.15 -7.06 -3.41
C TYR A 575 22.47 -8.41 -3.72
N GLY A 576 23.28 -9.40 -4.08
CA GLY A 576 22.85 -10.78 -4.38
C GLY A 576 22.37 -10.98 -5.81
N HIS A 577 21.32 -10.27 -6.23
CA HIS A 577 20.78 -10.31 -7.59
C HIS A 577 20.05 -9.00 -7.95
N PRO A 578 19.84 -8.71 -9.25
CA PRO A 578 18.95 -7.62 -9.66
C PRO A 578 17.52 -7.85 -9.15
N PRO A 579 16.82 -6.84 -8.61
CA PRO A 579 15.42 -6.98 -8.22
C PRO A 579 14.52 -7.03 -9.45
N ALA A 580 13.36 -7.70 -9.33
CA ALA A 580 12.29 -7.55 -10.30
C ALA A 580 11.62 -6.16 -10.19
N VAL A 581 10.84 -5.80 -11.20
CA VAL A 581 10.19 -4.49 -11.29
C VAL A 581 8.68 -4.66 -11.48
N ALA A 582 7.91 -4.29 -10.45
CA ALA A 582 6.46 -4.42 -10.37
C ALA A 582 5.78 -3.09 -10.70
N LEU A 583 5.38 -2.94 -11.96
CA LEU A 583 4.87 -1.71 -12.56
C LEU A 583 3.33 -1.68 -12.63
N PHE A 584 2.83 -0.49 -12.98
CA PHE A 584 1.58 -0.34 -13.74
C PHE A 584 1.93 -0.17 -15.22
N ALA A 585 1.04 -0.56 -16.12
CA ALA A 585 1.22 -0.39 -17.56
C ALA A 585 0.94 1.05 -18.02
N THR A 586 -0.09 1.72 -17.47
CA THR A 586 -0.44 3.10 -17.87
C THR A 586 -0.72 4.09 -16.72
N ASN A 587 -0.94 3.63 -15.49
CA ASN A 587 -1.12 4.50 -14.32
C ASN A 587 0.23 5.09 -13.86
N ALA A 588 0.42 6.38 -14.06
CA ALA A 588 1.64 7.13 -13.75
C ALA A 588 1.31 8.62 -13.54
N ARG A 589 2.32 9.48 -13.27
CA ARG A 589 2.25 10.96 -13.25
C ARG A 589 1.36 11.61 -12.19
N TYR A 590 0.63 10.81 -11.42
CA TYR A 590 -0.20 11.25 -10.29
C TYR A 590 0.56 11.77 -9.05
N LYS A 591 1.90 11.67 -9.00
CA LYS A 591 2.82 12.21 -7.98
C LYS A 591 4.04 12.81 -8.66
N ARG A 592 4.77 13.69 -7.97
CA ARG A 592 6.03 14.26 -8.48
C ARG A 592 7.06 13.16 -8.71
N GLU A 593 7.13 12.17 -7.82
CA GLU A 593 7.95 10.96 -7.97
C GLU A 593 7.44 9.97 -9.05
N SER A 594 6.18 10.07 -9.52
CA SER A 594 5.68 9.26 -10.65
C SER A 594 5.68 9.99 -11.99
N TYR A 595 6.16 11.23 -12.05
CA TYR A 595 6.05 12.10 -13.22
C TYR A 595 6.89 11.64 -14.43
N ARG A 596 8.02 10.96 -14.19
CA ARG A 596 8.86 10.34 -15.25
C ARG A 596 8.40 8.91 -15.64
N GLY A 597 7.28 8.43 -15.10
CA GLY A 597 6.71 7.14 -15.47
C GLY A 597 6.34 7.05 -16.95
N SER A 598 6.60 5.90 -17.57
CA SER A 598 6.34 5.65 -18.99
C SER A 598 5.78 4.26 -19.24
N GLU A 599 4.75 4.19 -20.08
CA GLU A 599 4.16 2.98 -20.67
C GLU A 599 5.16 2.10 -21.44
N PHE A 600 6.29 2.65 -21.89
CA PHE A 600 7.35 1.89 -22.55
C PHE A 600 8.35 1.26 -21.58
N ALA A 601 8.30 1.61 -20.28
CA ALA A 601 9.18 1.06 -19.25
C ALA A 601 9.18 -0.49 -19.17
N PRO A 602 8.04 -1.21 -19.28
CA PRO A 602 8.01 -2.68 -19.27
C PRO A 602 8.91 -3.28 -20.35
N ARG A 603 8.85 -2.75 -21.58
CA ARG A 603 9.71 -3.17 -22.68
C ARG A 603 11.18 -2.85 -22.42
N ILE A 604 11.48 -1.59 -22.07
CA ILE A 604 12.86 -1.11 -21.85
C ILE A 604 13.58 -1.94 -20.77
N LEU A 605 12.86 -2.36 -19.73
CA LEU A 605 13.38 -3.22 -18.67
C LEU A 605 13.62 -4.66 -19.14
N ALA A 606 12.68 -5.24 -19.91
CA ALA A 606 12.81 -6.56 -20.50
C ALA A 606 13.97 -6.63 -21.52
N ASP A 607 14.11 -5.63 -22.38
CA ASP A 607 15.24 -5.46 -23.31
C ASP A 607 16.59 -5.30 -22.57
N ASN A 608 16.55 -4.82 -21.31
CA ASN A 608 17.68 -4.80 -20.40
C ASN A 608 17.89 -6.10 -19.61
N GLY A 609 17.07 -7.14 -19.80
CA GLY A 609 17.16 -8.40 -19.05
C GLY A 609 16.82 -8.26 -17.56
N LEU A 610 15.84 -7.41 -17.23
CA LEU A 610 15.25 -7.30 -15.89
C LEU A 610 13.86 -7.94 -15.87
N LEU A 611 13.52 -8.61 -14.79
CA LEU A 611 12.21 -9.27 -14.62
C LEU A 611 11.12 -8.22 -14.41
N VAL A 612 10.07 -8.29 -15.23
CA VAL A 612 8.93 -7.35 -15.21
C VAL A 612 7.67 -8.04 -14.71
N VAL A 613 6.96 -7.37 -13.81
CA VAL A 613 5.69 -7.81 -13.22
C VAL A 613 4.68 -6.68 -13.38
N MET A 614 3.44 -7.00 -13.76
CA MET A 614 2.31 -6.08 -13.63
C MET A 614 1.59 -6.38 -12.31
N LYS A 615 1.10 -5.36 -11.60
CA LYS A 615 0.39 -5.53 -10.32
C LYS A 615 -0.85 -4.63 -10.22
N SER A 616 -1.81 -5.01 -9.37
CA SER A 616 -3.06 -4.24 -9.23
C SER A 616 -2.92 -3.05 -8.29
N ASP A 617 -2.08 -3.18 -7.25
CA ASP A 617 -1.99 -2.20 -6.16
C ASP A 617 -3.36 -1.99 -5.48
N HIS A 618 -4.18 -3.06 -5.42
CA HIS A 618 -5.58 -3.01 -4.99
C HIS A 618 -5.74 -2.25 -3.67
N PRO A 619 -6.68 -1.31 -3.51
CA PRO A 619 -7.76 -0.96 -4.46
C PRO A 619 -7.43 0.20 -5.42
N VAL A 620 -6.16 0.54 -5.68
CA VAL A 620 -5.77 1.65 -6.60
C VAL A 620 -6.30 1.37 -8.01
N LEU A 621 -5.93 0.21 -8.58
CA LEU A 621 -6.66 -0.41 -9.70
C LEU A 621 -7.55 -1.54 -9.15
N ASP A 622 -8.58 -1.91 -9.90
CA ASP A 622 -9.36 -3.12 -9.63
C ASP A 622 -8.59 -4.35 -10.15
N SER A 623 -8.25 -5.26 -9.23
CA SER A 623 -7.51 -6.51 -9.47
C SER A 623 -8.24 -7.47 -10.42
N ARG A 624 -9.56 -7.34 -10.58
CA ARG A 624 -10.32 -8.01 -11.65
C ARG A 624 -9.76 -7.74 -13.04
N PHE A 625 -9.11 -6.58 -13.24
CA PHE A 625 -8.52 -6.18 -14.51
C PHE A 625 -6.99 -6.24 -14.50
N LEU A 626 -6.36 -7.03 -13.62
CA LEU A 626 -4.90 -7.20 -13.61
C LEU A 626 -4.34 -7.68 -14.97
N VAL A 627 -5.06 -8.58 -15.66
CA VAL A 627 -4.66 -9.01 -17.01
C VAL A 627 -4.74 -7.87 -18.04
N TYR A 628 -5.57 -6.84 -17.83
CA TYR A 628 -5.59 -5.66 -18.69
C TYR A 628 -4.32 -4.80 -18.57
N GLU A 629 -3.59 -4.84 -17.44
CA GLU A 629 -2.26 -4.24 -17.36
C GLU A 629 -1.26 -5.02 -18.24
N ALA A 630 -1.30 -6.35 -18.25
CA ALA A 630 -0.50 -7.16 -19.18
C ALA A 630 -0.87 -6.91 -20.66
N GLN A 631 -2.17 -6.71 -20.96
CA GLN A 631 -2.65 -6.35 -22.29
C GLN A 631 -2.10 -5.00 -22.77
N GLN A 632 -2.12 -3.97 -21.90
CA GLN A 632 -1.55 -2.66 -22.21
C GLN A 632 -0.03 -2.70 -22.32
N ALA A 633 0.66 -3.43 -21.43
CA ALA A 633 2.12 -3.60 -21.51
C ALA A 633 2.53 -4.28 -22.84
N HIS A 634 1.75 -5.26 -23.30
CA HIS A 634 1.94 -5.85 -24.62
C HIS A 634 1.71 -4.84 -25.76
N PHE A 635 0.62 -4.08 -25.72
CA PHE A 635 0.32 -3.02 -26.71
C PHE A 635 1.45 -1.99 -26.83
N TYR A 636 2.05 -1.57 -25.70
CA TYR A 636 3.20 -0.65 -25.67
C TYR A 636 4.58 -1.34 -25.85
N GLY A 637 4.62 -2.59 -26.29
CA GLY A 637 5.83 -3.21 -26.84
C GLY A 637 6.47 -4.35 -26.04
N LEU A 638 5.91 -4.77 -24.90
CA LEU A 638 6.39 -5.98 -24.21
C LEU A 638 6.01 -7.23 -25.02
N SER A 639 6.91 -8.20 -25.17
CA SER A 639 6.63 -9.42 -25.94
C SER A 639 5.52 -10.26 -25.28
N HIS A 640 4.69 -10.93 -26.10
CA HIS A 640 3.46 -11.59 -25.62
C HIS A 640 3.70 -12.66 -24.53
N ASN A 641 4.83 -13.36 -24.59
CA ASN A 641 5.25 -14.35 -23.61
C ASN A 641 5.59 -13.68 -22.26
N LEU A 642 6.34 -12.58 -22.29
CA LEU A 642 6.71 -11.81 -21.09
C LEU A 642 5.51 -11.04 -20.51
N ALA A 643 4.58 -10.59 -21.35
CA ALA A 643 3.34 -9.97 -20.90
C ALA A 643 2.47 -10.95 -20.08
N LEU A 644 2.27 -12.18 -20.57
CA LEU A 644 1.57 -13.22 -19.79
C LEU A 644 2.36 -13.64 -18.54
N ALA A 645 3.67 -13.83 -18.67
CA ALA A 645 4.57 -14.14 -17.55
C ALA A 645 4.49 -13.10 -16.43
N SER A 646 4.38 -11.81 -16.77
CA SER A 646 4.35 -10.68 -15.82
C SER A 646 3.18 -10.70 -14.83
N VAL A 647 2.16 -11.55 -15.05
CA VAL A 647 1.02 -11.77 -14.15
C VAL A 647 0.83 -13.25 -13.76
N THR A 648 1.79 -14.13 -14.07
CA THR A 648 1.73 -15.59 -13.77
C THR A 648 3.05 -16.15 -13.24
N THR A 649 4.02 -16.43 -14.11
CA THR A 649 5.30 -17.07 -13.73
C THR A 649 6.23 -16.12 -12.98
N THR A 650 6.48 -14.93 -13.52
CA THR A 650 7.39 -13.94 -12.93
C THR A 650 7.00 -13.55 -11.50
N PRO A 651 5.74 -13.20 -11.18
CA PRO A 651 5.36 -12.93 -9.79
C PRO A 651 5.47 -14.17 -8.88
N ALA A 652 5.24 -15.39 -9.37
CA ALA A 652 5.45 -16.62 -8.57
C ALA A 652 6.92 -16.82 -8.19
N GLU A 653 7.85 -16.63 -9.13
CA GLU A 653 9.30 -16.70 -8.91
C GLU A 653 9.80 -15.62 -7.94
N VAL A 654 9.30 -14.38 -8.11
CA VAL A 654 9.62 -13.27 -7.21
C VAL A 654 9.14 -13.55 -5.78
N LEU A 655 7.95 -14.15 -5.60
CA LEU A 655 7.47 -14.63 -4.30
C LEU A 655 8.27 -15.82 -3.74
N GLY A 656 8.94 -16.60 -4.59
CA GLY A 656 9.52 -17.90 -4.21
C GLY A 656 8.45 -18.96 -3.99
N GLN A 657 7.47 -18.99 -4.89
CA GLN A 657 6.29 -19.87 -4.89
C GLN A 657 6.11 -20.57 -6.25
N ASP A 658 7.10 -20.43 -7.13
CA ASP A 658 7.23 -21.08 -8.44
C ASP A 658 7.34 -22.62 -8.37
N HIS A 659 7.48 -23.21 -7.18
CA HIS A 659 7.30 -24.64 -6.95
C HIS A 659 5.83 -25.11 -6.90
N ARG A 660 4.87 -24.17 -6.84
CA ARG A 660 3.43 -24.47 -6.67
C ARG A 660 2.50 -23.84 -7.70
N ILE A 661 2.77 -22.58 -8.06
CA ILE A 661 1.84 -21.71 -8.80
C ILE A 661 2.52 -21.04 -9.99
N GLY A 662 1.76 -20.27 -10.78
CA GLY A 662 2.26 -19.52 -11.93
C GLY A 662 2.49 -20.35 -13.21
N TYR A 663 2.41 -21.68 -13.15
CA TYR A 663 2.66 -22.60 -14.27
C TYR A 663 1.56 -23.67 -14.42
N VAL A 664 1.26 -24.09 -15.66
CA VAL A 664 0.42 -25.29 -15.92
C VAL A 664 1.35 -26.49 -16.09
N LYS A 665 1.60 -27.20 -15.00
CA LYS A 665 2.62 -28.26 -14.90
C LYS A 665 2.16 -29.36 -13.94
N GLU A 666 2.50 -30.62 -14.23
CA GLU A 666 2.11 -31.73 -13.35
C GLU A 666 2.72 -31.59 -11.95
N GLY A 667 1.95 -31.92 -10.92
CA GLY A 667 2.32 -31.77 -9.51
C GLY A 667 2.14 -30.35 -8.93
N TYR A 668 1.74 -29.36 -9.74
CA TYR A 668 1.47 -27.98 -9.28
C TYR A 668 0.04 -27.88 -8.71
N ASP A 669 -0.23 -26.82 -7.95
CA ASP A 669 -1.58 -26.57 -7.44
C ASP A 669 -2.56 -26.39 -8.61
N ALA A 670 -3.78 -26.90 -8.48
CA ALA A 670 -4.80 -26.83 -9.53
C ALA A 670 -5.47 -25.44 -9.61
N ASP A 671 -4.64 -24.42 -9.84
CA ASP A 671 -5.01 -23.03 -10.05
C ASP A 671 -4.95 -22.71 -11.55
N LEU A 672 -6.10 -22.56 -12.20
CA LEU A 672 -6.19 -22.36 -13.66
C LEU A 672 -7.29 -21.36 -14.04
N VAL A 673 -7.16 -20.77 -15.22
CA VAL A 673 -8.22 -19.95 -15.84
C VAL A 673 -8.48 -20.45 -17.25
N LEU A 674 -9.74 -20.75 -17.56
CA LEU A 674 -10.24 -20.99 -18.93
C LEU A 674 -10.82 -19.67 -19.46
N TRP A 675 -10.44 -19.25 -20.65
CA TRP A 675 -10.75 -17.93 -21.22
C TRP A 675 -11.74 -17.99 -22.40
N ASP A 676 -12.44 -16.89 -22.65
CA ASP A 676 -13.30 -16.75 -23.83
C ASP A 676 -12.56 -16.44 -25.14
N SER A 677 -11.33 -15.96 -25.01
CA SER A 677 -10.41 -15.50 -26.06
C SER A 677 -8.96 -15.73 -25.62
N HIS A 678 -7.97 -15.35 -26.43
CA HIS A 678 -6.57 -15.33 -25.99
C HIS A 678 -6.41 -14.32 -24.83
N PRO A 679 -5.67 -14.59 -23.73
CA PRO A 679 -5.75 -13.74 -22.53
C PRO A 679 -5.20 -12.32 -22.72
N LEU A 680 -4.36 -12.09 -23.74
CA LEU A 680 -3.93 -10.73 -24.12
C LEU A 680 -4.93 -9.98 -25.03
N ALA A 681 -6.04 -10.58 -25.45
CA ALA A 681 -7.04 -9.88 -26.25
C ALA A 681 -7.82 -8.87 -25.40
N LEU A 682 -8.08 -7.68 -25.95
CA LEU A 682 -8.86 -6.64 -25.28
C LEU A 682 -10.23 -7.20 -24.85
N GLY A 683 -10.61 -7.01 -23.59
CA GLY A 683 -11.88 -7.52 -23.08
C GLY A 683 -11.94 -9.03 -22.85
N ALA A 684 -10.82 -9.77 -22.88
CA ALA A 684 -10.80 -11.21 -22.60
C ALA A 684 -11.42 -11.55 -21.23
N THR A 685 -12.33 -12.52 -21.20
CA THR A 685 -13.15 -12.83 -20.03
C THR A 685 -12.95 -14.30 -19.57
N PRO A 686 -12.74 -14.56 -18.27
CA PRO A 686 -12.74 -15.93 -17.74
C PRO A 686 -14.08 -16.65 -17.90
N LYS A 687 -14.07 -17.82 -18.55
CA LYS A 687 -15.20 -18.77 -18.59
C LYS A 687 -15.28 -19.66 -17.35
N GLN A 688 -14.16 -19.92 -16.70
CA GLN A 688 -14.10 -20.58 -15.38
C GLN A 688 -12.73 -20.32 -14.75
N VAL A 689 -12.68 -20.28 -13.42
CA VAL A 689 -11.46 -20.16 -12.63
C VAL A 689 -11.46 -21.29 -11.60
N TRP A 690 -10.35 -22.02 -11.50
CA TRP A 690 -10.13 -23.03 -10.47
C TRP A 690 -9.08 -22.53 -9.48
N ILE A 691 -9.28 -22.84 -8.19
CA ILE A 691 -8.32 -22.57 -7.12
C ILE A 691 -8.29 -23.81 -6.21
N ASP A 692 -7.10 -24.35 -5.94
CA ASP A 692 -6.93 -25.66 -5.29
C ASP A 692 -7.78 -26.78 -5.97
N GLY A 693 -8.05 -26.65 -7.29
CA GLY A 693 -8.87 -27.57 -8.08
C GLY A 693 -10.39 -27.32 -8.03
N ILE A 694 -10.85 -26.38 -7.21
CA ILE A 694 -12.27 -26.08 -7.01
C ILE A 694 -12.70 -24.97 -7.97
N ALA A 695 -13.73 -25.20 -8.79
CA ALA A 695 -14.33 -24.18 -9.64
C ALA A 695 -14.92 -23.03 -8.79
N GLN A 696 -14.64 -21.78 -9.16
CA GLN A 696 -15.00 -20.60 -8.35
C GLN A 696 -16.20 -19.81 -8.90
N LEU A 697 -16.50 -19.93 -10.20
CA LEU A 697 -17.63 -19.25 -10.82
C LEU A 697 -18.80 -20.24 -10.95
N GLU A 698 -19.91 -19.97 -10.28
CA GLU A 698 -21.08 -20.88 -10.24
C GLU A 698 -21.84 -20.89 -11.59
N THR A 699 -22.16 -19.71 -12.11
CA THR A 699 -22.85 -19.51 -13.40
C THR A 699 -22.12 -18.50 -14.28
N PRO A 700 -20.89 -18.80 -14.72
CA PRO A 700 -20.06 -17.87 -15.50
C PRO A 700 -20.66 -17.60 -16.87
N PHE A 701 -20.76 -16.31 -17.22
CA PHE A 701 -21.16 -15.87 -18.55
C PHE A 701 -19.96 -15.49 -19.41
N SER A 702 -20.07 -15.66 -20.73
CA SER A 702 -19.00 -15.24 -21.65
C SER A 702 -19.56 -14.83 -23.01
N SER A 703 -18.90 -13.84 -23.62
CA SER A 703 -19.28 -13.31 -24.93
C SER A 703 -18.64 -14.09 -26.07
N THR A 704 -19.31 -14.14 -27.22
CA THR A 704 -18.70 -14.63 -28.47
C THR A 704 -17.83 -13.51 -29.05
N LYS A 705 -16.56 -13.43 -28.61
CA LYS A 705 -15.56 -12.51 -29.18
C LYS A 705 -15.28 -12.85 -30.67
N PRO A 706 -14.84 -11.88 -31.49
CA PRO A 706 -14.44 -12.14 -32.88
C PRO A 706 -13.33 -13.20 -33.00
N SER A 707 -13.29 -13.95 -34.09
CA SER A 707 -12.29 -15.03 -34.30
C SER A 707 -10.83 -14.56 -34.26
N ALA A 708 -10.57 -13.30 -34.61
CA ALA A 708 -9.25 -12.68 -34.46
C ALA A 708 -8.74 -12.73 -33.00
N PHE A 709 -9.64 -12.58 -32.01
CA PHE A 709 -9.32 -12.55 -30.58
C PHE A 709 -8.91 -13.92 -30.03
N GLN A 710 -8.98 -15.00 -30.82
CA GLN A 710 -8.45 -16.33 -30.46
C GLN A 710 -6.94 -16.47 -30.71
N HIS A 711 -6.27 -15.41 -31.16
CA HIS A 711 -4.84 -15.36 -31.44
C HIS A 711 -4.16 -14.29 -30.58
N VAL A 712 -2.81 -14.29 -30.56
CA VAL A 712 -2.05 -13.17 -29.99
C VAL A 712 -2.40 -11.88 -30.76
N PRO A 713 -2.74 -10.77 -30.07
CA PRO A 713 -2.98 -9.49 -30.73
C PRO A 713 -1.78 -9.02 -31.55
N GLN A 714 -2.01 -8.15 -32.53
CA GLN A 714 -0.92 -7.45 -33.18
C GLN A 714 -0.41 -6.33 -32.27
N MET A 715 0.92 -6.23 -32.17
CA MET A 715 1.63 -5.24 -31.36
C MET A 715 2.07 -4.09 -32.28
N PRO A 716 1.57 -2.86 -32.13
CA PRO A 716 2.01 -1.75 -32.95
C PRO A 716 3.47 -1.37 -32.68
N ASN A 717 4.14 -0.79 -33.69
CA ASN A 717 5.49 -0.29 -33.52
C ASN A 717 5.49 1.02 -32.71
N PHE A 718 6.25 1.03 -31.62
CA PHE A 718 6.53 2.20 -30.76
C PHE A 718 8.05 2.36 -30.50
N ASP A 719 8.90 1.92 -31.44
CA ASP A 719 10.35 1.95 -31.29
C ASP A 719 10.86 3.38 -31.08
N ASN A 720 10.39 4.31 -31.92
CA ASN A 720 10.73 5.73 -31.82
C ASN A 720 10.33 6.32 -30.47
N GLU A 721 9.10 6.08 -30.00
CA GLU A 721 8.63 6.64 -28.73
C GLU A 721 9.33 6.02 -27.49
N ALA A 722 9.81 4.77 -27.59
CA ALA A 722 10.66 4.17 -26.57
C ALA A 722 12.08 4.77 -26.57
N GLU A 723 12.68 5.01 -27.74
CA GLU A 723 13.96 5.74 -27.84
C GLU A 723 13.84 7.18 -27.34
N GLU A 724 12.78 7.91 -27.71
CA GLU A 724 12.55 9.27 -27.23
C GLU A 724 12.26 9.31 -25.72
N THR A 725 11.57 8.31 -25.19
CA THR A 725 11.40 8.13 -23.75
C THR A 725 12.73 8.06 -23.01
N LEU A 726 13.72 7.31 -23.54
CA LEU A 726 15.06 7.26 -22.96
C LEU A 726 15.86 8.56 -23.17
N LYS A 727 15.83 9.12 -24.37
CA LYS A 727 16.52 10.35 -24.78
C LYS A 727 16.14 11.59 -23.95
N PHE A 728 14.95 11.61 -23.38
CA PHE A 728 14.42 12.72 -22.58
C PHE A 728 14.09 12.33 -21.12
N ASP A 729 14.72 11.28 -20.59
CA ASP A 729 14.57 10.81 -19.20
C ASP A 729 13.09 10.62 -18.77
N GLY A 730 12.24 10.06 -19.64
CA GLY A 730 10.80 9.87 -19.38
C GLY A 730 9.91 11.07 -19.65
N LEU A 731 10.49 12.22 -20.03
CA LEU A 731 9.77 13.44 -20.39
C LEU A 731 9.95 13.83 -21.89
N PRO A 732 9.74 12.93 -22.88
CA PRO A 732 9.76 13.32 -24.28
C PRO A 732 8.72 14.42 -24.58
N PRO A 733 9.00 15.29 -25.57
CA PRO A 733 8.08 16.32 -26.01
C PRO A 733 6.84 15.68 -26.63
N LEU A 734 5.65 16.12 -26.22
CA LEU A 734 4.37 15.54 -26.67
C LEU A 734 3.51 16.51 -27.49
N HIS A 735 4.04 17.71 -27.79
CA HIS A 735 3.33 18.67 -28.64
C HIS A 735 3.04 18.04 -30.01
N PRO A 736 1.86 18.28 -30.59
CA PRO A 736 1.52 17.74 -31.89
C PRO A 736 2.34 18.42 -33.00
N ASN A 737 2.60 17.69 -34.08
CA ASN A 737 3.40 18.17 -35.21
C ASN A 737 2.52 18.40 -36.44
N HIS A 738 2.14 19.66 -36.64
CA HIS A 738 1.28 20.10 -37.73
C HIS A 738 1.96 19.88 -39.09
N THR A 739 1.22 19.37 -40.08
CA THR A 739 1.71 19.30 -41.46
C THR A 739 1.55 20.66 -42.17
N GLU A 740 2.57 21.08 -42.92
CA GLU A 740 2.49 22.24 -43.82
C GLU A 740 1.71 21.93 -45.11
N ALA A 741 1.58 20.65 -45.47
CA ALA A 741 0.97 20.20 -46.71
C ALA A 741 -0.56 20.40 -46.70
N ARG A 742 -1.06 21.21 -47.63
CA ARG A 742 -2.48 21.59 -47.72
C ARG A 742 -3.44 20.39 -47.83
N THR A 743 -3.00 19.34 -48.50
CA THR A 743 -3.79 18.13 -48.78
C THR A 743 -3.08 16.89 -48.23
N VAL A 744 -3.78 16.14 -47.39
CA VAL A 744 -3.33 14.88 -46.78
C VAL A 744 -4.16 13.73 -47.33
N VAL A 745 -3.50 12.65 -47.73
CA VAL A 745 -4.14 11.47 -48.32
C VAL A 745 -3.80 10.24 -47.48
N PHE A 746 -4.81 9.74 -46.79
CA PHE A 746 -4.73 8.49 -46.04
C PHE A 746 -5.02 7.31 -46.98
N THR A 747 -4.11 6.33 -47.03
CA THR A 747 -4.20 5.14 -47.91
C THR A 747 -4.38 3.84 -47.11
N ASN A 748 -4.86 2.80 -47.78
CA ASN A 748 -5.20 1.49 -47.17
C ASN A 748 -6.19 1.62 -46.00
N VAL A 749 -7.14 2.55 -46.11
CA VAL A 749 -8.20 2.75 -45.11
C VAL A 749 -9.17 1.56 -45.15
N SER A 750 -9.38 0.89 -44.01
CA SER A 750 -10.29 -0.27 -43.91
C SER A 750 -11.73 0.13 -43.56
N SER A 751 -11.91 1.18 -42.76
CA SER A 751 -13.21 1.74 -42.39
C SER A 751 -13.13 3.25 -42.19
N VAL A 752 -14.25 3.93 -42.43
CA VAL A 752 -14.45 5.34 -42.08
C VAL A 752 -15.76 5.49 -41.32
N PHE A 753 -15.71 6.09 -40.13
CA PHE A 753 -16.87 6.52 -39.35
C PHE A 753 -16.96 8.05 -39.39
N LEU A 754 -18.17 8.60 -39.42
CA LEU A 754 -18.44 10.04 -39.44
C LEU A 754 -19.61 10.41 -38.52
N ILE A 755 -19.61 11.65 -38.05
CA ILE A 755 -20.76 12.27 -37.39
C ILE A 755 -21.82 12.59 -38.45
N GLU A 756 -23.08 12.28 -38.18
CA GLU A 756 -24.23 12.72 -38.97
C GLU A 756 -25.47 12.88 -38.09
N ALA A 757 -26.02 14.10 -38.06
CA ALA A 757 -27.14 14.50 -37.22
C ALA A 757 -26.92 14.15 -35.73
N SER A 758 -25.73 14.43 -35.21
CA SER A 758 -25.30 14.11 -33.84
C SER A 758 -25.37 12.62 -33.43
N ASN A 759 -25.25 11.71 -34.41
CA ASN A 759 -25.01 10.27 -34.22
C ASN A 759 -23.77 9.86 -35.04
N ILE A 760 -23.20 8.66 -34.82
CA ILE A 760 -22.08 8.15 -35.62
C ILE A 760 -22.58 7.10 -36.61
N ARG A 761 -22.18 7.22 -37.88
CA ARG A 761 -22.39 6.16 -38.88
C ARG A 761 -21.09 5.66 -39.49
N GLU A 762 -21.08 4.38 -39.86
CA GLU A 762 -20.06 3.81 -40.74
C GLU A 762 -20.31 4.32 -42.17
N ALA A 763 -19.42 5.18 -42.66
CA ALA A 763 -19.50 5.81 -43.97
C ALA A 763 -18.84 4.97 -45.08
N PHE A 764 -17.85 4.15 -44.73
CA PHE A 764 -17.15 3.26 -45.66
C PHE A 764 -16.59 2.03 -44.95
N ARG A 765 -16.54 0.89 -45.66
CA ARG A 765 -15.80 -0.32 -45.29
C ARG A 765 -15.17 -0.97 -46.53
N ALA A 766 -13.90 -1.36 -46.42
CA ALA A 766 -13.11 -1.94 -47.50
C ALA A 766 -13.43 -3.43 -47.73
N ASN A 767 -14.30 -3.72 -48.69
CA ASN A 767 -14.59 -5.08 -49.14
C ASN A 767 -13.59 -5.49 -50.25
N ALA A 768 -12.34 -5.78 -49.85
CA ALA A 768 -11.19 -6.16 -50.70
C ALA A 768 -10.63 -5.11 -51.69
N ALA A 769 -11.29 -3.96 -51.88
CA ALA A 769 -10.70 -2.81 -52.57
C ALA A 769 -9.92 -1.91 -51.60
N GLN A 770 -8.81 -1.30 -52.03
CA GLN A 770 -8.09 -0.31 -51.23
C GLN A 770 -8.98 0.93 -50.97
N GLY A 771 -9.18 1.24 -49.69
CA GLY A 771 -9.81 2.47 -49.25
C GLY A 771 -8.84 3.65 -49.21
N ILE A 772 -9.39 4.85 -49.38
CA ILE A 772 -8.69 6.13 -49.36
C ILE A 772 -9.55 7.15 -48.60
N ALA A 773 -8.89 8.11 -47.98
CA ALA A 773 -9.52 9.35 -47.52
C ALA A 773 -8.63 10.54 -47.89
N VAL A 774 -9.26 11.58 -48.44
CA VAL A 774 -8.61 12.82 -48.88
C VAL A 774 -9.09 13.95 -48.00
N VAL A 775 -8.14 14.57 -47.30
CA VAL A 775 -8.33 15.73 -46.43
C VAL A 775 -7.65 16.93 -47.10
N ARG A 776 -8.34 18.07 -47.16
CA ARG A 776 -7.80 19.35 -47.65
C ARG A 776 -8.24 20.45 -46.70
N ASP A 777 -7.35 21.41 -46.41
CA ASP A 777 -7.65 22.53 -45.50
C ASP A 777 -8.24 22.02 -44.16
N ALA A 778 -7.57 21.02 -43.58
CA ALA A 778 -7.97 20.29 -42.37
C ALA A 778 -9.40 19.68 -42.38
N SER A 779 -10.04 19.55 -43.54
CA SER A 779 -11.40 19.06 -43.71
C SER A 779 -11.44 17.80 -44.59
N LEU A 780 -12.23 16.79 -44.20
CA LEU A 780 -12.40 15.57 -45.03
C LEU A 780 -13.25 15.89 -46.26
N VAL A 781 -12.64 15.88 -47.45
CA VAL A 781 -13.33 16.22 -48.72
C VAL A 781 -13.80 15.00 -49.51
N CYS A 782 -13.23 13.81 -49.27
CA CYS A 782 -13.71 12.56 -49.86
C CYS A 782 -13.21 11.34 -49.07
N SER A 783 -14.04 10.31 -48.93
CA SER A 783 -13.64 8.98 -48.46
C SER A 783 -14.34 7.88 -49.24
N GLY A 784 -13.66 6.77 -49.53
CA GLY A 784 -14.22 5.68 -50.32
C GLY A 784 -13.14 4.79 -50.93
N THR A 785 -13.37 4.26 -52.12
CA THR A 785 -12.33 3.55 -52.90
C THR A 785 -11.37 4.54 -53.57
N VAL A 786 -10.15 4.10 -53.87
CA VAL A 786 -9.17 4.90 -54.66
C VAL A 786 -9.78 5.46 -55.96
N SER A 787 -10.58 4.65 -56.67
CA SER A 787 -11.30 5.07 -57.88
C SER A 787 -12.33 6.18 -57.67
N ALA A 788 -12.93 6.29 -56.48
CA ALA A 788 -13.91 7.32 -56.17
C ALA A 788 -13.25 8.67 -55.83
N CYS A 789 -12.20 8.68 -55.01
CA CYS A 789 -11.63 9.94 -54.49
C CYS A 789 -10.33 10.42 -55.15
N SER A 790 -9.63 9.60 -55.94
CA SER A 790 -8.35 10.00 -56.57
C SER A 790 -8.43 11.30 -57.38
N HIS A 791 -9.56 11.56 -58.05
CA HIS A 791 -9.78 12.79 -58.81
C HIS A 791 -9.85 14.07 -57.95
N MET A 792 -9.98 13.95 -56.62
CA MET A 792 -9.93 15.08 -55.69
C MET A 792 -8.50 15.49 -55.33
N VAL A 793 -7.49 14.65 -55.62
CA VAL A 793 -6.07 14.92 -55.32
C VAL A 793 -5.47 15.75 -56.47
N THR A 794 -5.72 17.05 -56.42
CA THR A 794 -5.38 18.01 -57.50
C THR A 794 -4.24 18.98 -57.15
N ASP A 795 -3.77 18.98 -55.91
CA ASP A 795 -2.70 19.87 -55.45
C ASP A 795 -1.31 19.29 -55.81
N SER A 796 -0.31 20.16 -55.97
CA SER A 796 1.07 19.76 -56.26
C SER A 796 1.89 19.36 -55.03
N ASP A 797 1.42 19.72 -53.83
CA ASP A 797 2.00 19.36 -52.55
C ASP A 797 0.96 18.54 -51.76
N VAL A 798 1.27 17.26 -51.55
CA VAL A 798 0.35 16.25 -51.01
C VAL A 798 1.09 15.31 -50.08
N ARG A 799 0.64 15.25 -48.82
CA ARG A 799 1.20 14.33 -47.82
C ARG A 799 0.44 12.99 -47.83
N TYR A 800 1.07 11.95 -48.35
CA TYR A 800 0.55 10.58 -48.26
C TYR A 800 0.89 9.95 -46.91
N VAL A 801 -0.06 9.22 -46.33
CA VAL A 801 0.07 8.53 -45.03
C VAL A 801 -0.61 7.15 -45.12
N ASP A 802 0.15 6.08 -44.89
CA ASP A 802 -0.39 4.73 -44.91
C ASP A 802 -1.02 4.35 -43.55
N LEU A 803 -2.26 3.87 -43.57
CA LEU A 803 -2.97 3.32 -42.42
C LEU A 803 -2.76 1.82 -42.25
N GLU A 804 -2.19 1.10 -43.23
CA GLU A 804 -1.88 -0.34 -43.15
C GLU A 804 -3.11 -1.18 -42.73
N GLY A 805 -4.30 -0.85 -43.24
CA GLY A 805 -5.57 -1.49 -42.84
C GLY A 805 -6.26 -0.85 -41.62
N GLY A 806 -5.78 0.29 -41.14
CA GLY A 806 -6.43 1.09 -40.10
C GLY A 806 -7.58 1.98 -40.59
N SER A 807 -8.11 2.82 -39.71
CA SER A 807 -9.41 3.50 -39.88
C SER A 807 -9.33 5.01 -39.78
N ILE A 808 -10.42 5.69 -40.17
CA ILE A 808 -10.71 7.05 -39.73
C ILE A 808 -12.02 7.04 -38.93
N SER A 809 -12.06 7.74 -37.80
CA SER A 809 -13.26 7.88 -36.97
C SER A 809 -13.37 9.29 -36.39
N PRO A 810 -14.54 9.69 -35.86
CA PRO A 810 -14.62 10.86 -34.98
C PRO A 810 -13.64 10.73 -33.82
N ALA A 811 -13.14 11.87 -33.35
CA ALA A 811 -12.38 11.95 -32.12
C ALA A 811 -13.24 11.67 -30.88
N LEU A 812 -12.57 11.32 -29.79
CA LEU A 812 -13.20 11.05 -28.51
C LEU A 812 -13.18 12.29 -27.60
N VAL A 813 -14.14 12.31 -26.69
CA VAL A 813 -14.41 13.39 -25.74
C VAL A 813 -14.35 12.80 -24.34
N THR A 814 -13.61 13.43 -23.43
CA THR A 814 -13.47 12.95 -22.04
C THR A 814 -14.09 13.89 -21.03
N TYR A 815 -14.65 13.31 -19.96
CA TYR A 815 -15.21 14.00 -18.80
C TYR A 815 -14.97 13.17 -17.53
N GLY A 816 -15.01 13.86 -16.37
CA GLY A 816 -14.82 13.28 -15.03
C GLY A 816 -13.35 13.29 -14.60
N SER A 817 -12.42 13.06 -15.54
CA SER A 817 -11.00 13.40 -15.36
C SER A 817 -10.81 14.92 -15.26
N PRO A 818 -10.06 15.44 -14.27
CA PRO A 818 -9.75 16.87 -14.11
C PRO A 818 -8.69 17.39 -15.11
N LEU A 819 -8.72 16.96 -16.38
CA LEU A 819 -7.77 17.43 -17.40
C LEU A 819 -7.81 18.96 -17.53
N GLY A 820 -6.64 19.58 -17.65
CA GLY A 820 -6.51 21.04 -17.68
C GLY A 820 -6.81 21.74 -16.35
N MET A 821 -7.20 21.01 -15.28
CA MET A 821 -7.33 21.57 -13.92
C MET A 821 -6.20 21.09 -12.98
N GLU A 822 -5.43 20.07 -13.39
CA GLU A 822 -4.23 19.56 -12.72
C GLU A 822 -3.18 19.08 -13.74
N GLU A 823 -1.89 19.23 -13.41
CA GLU A 823 -0.77 18.52 -14.05
C GLU A 823 -0.39 17.28 -13.23
N ILE A 824 0.00 17.46 -11.96
CA ILE A 824 0.44 16.38 -11.07
C ILE A 824 -0.54 16.26 -9.90
N ARG A 825 -1.42 15.27 -9.96
CA ARG A 825 -2.54 15.06 -9.02
C ARG A 825 -2.24 15.26 -7.52
N SER A 826 -1.10 14.78 -7.04
CA SER A 826 -0.75 14.83 -5.60
C SER A 826 0.12 16.02 -5.21
N GLU A 827 0.56 16.83 -6.18
CA GLU A 827 1.37 18.02 -5.95
C GLU A 827 0.49 19.27 -6.11
N LEU A 828 0.02 19.76 -4.97
CA LEU A 828 -0.99 20.83 -4.87
C LEU A 828 -0.57 22.13 -5.57
N SER A 829 0.72 22.40 -5.75
CA SER A 829 1.22 23.57 -6.46
C SER A 829 1.02 23.52 -7.99
N THR A 830 0.56 22.38 -8.53
CA THR A 830 0.30 22.18 -9.98
C THR A 830 -1.19 22.12 -10.34
N MET A 831 -2.06 22.56 -9.42
CA MET A 831 -3.52 22.43 -9.53
C MET A 831 -4.22 23.79 -9.44
N ASP A 832 -5.37 23.92 -10.08
CA ASP A 832 -6.27 25.08 -9.90
C ASP A 832 -6.80 25.18 -8.44
N GLY A 833 -6.98 24.03 -7.78
CA GLY A 833 -7.30 23.92 -6.37
C GLY A 833 -8.62 23.20 -6.09
N TYR A 834 -9.35 23.70 -5.09
CA TYR A 834 -10.71 23.30 -4.73
C TYR A 834 -11.58 24.54 -4.51
N VAL A 835 -12.82 24.52 -5.00
CA VAL A 835 -13.77 25.64 -4.80
C VAL A 835 -14.28 25.74 -3.35
N PHE A 836 -14.66 26.95 -2.95
CA PHE A 836 -15.35 27.18 -1.68
C PHE A 836 -16.81 26.73 -1.78
N ASP A 837 -17.27 25.95 -0.80
CA ASP A 837 -18.64 25.41 -0.76
C ASP A 837 -19.42 25.98 0.45
N PRO A 838 -20.60 26.61 0.23
CA PRO A 838 -21.36 27.28 1.30
C PRO A 838 -22.10 26.33 2.27
N LEU A 839 -22.13 25.02 2.00
CA LEU A 839 -22.62 24.01 2.96
C LEU A 839 -21.49 23.45 3.84
N LEU A 840 -20.22 23.73 3.52
CA LEU A 840 -19.05 23.32 4.31
C LEU A 840 -18.38 24.49 5.04
N GLN A 841 -18.33 25.69 4.46
CA GLN A 841 -17.58 26.83 4.99
C GLN A 841 -18.15 28.18 4.54
N VAL A 842 -17.80 29.25 5.26
CA VAL A 842 -18.18 30.62 4.90
C VAL A 842 -17.41 31.05 3.65
N VAL A 843 -18.14 31.33 2.56
CA VAL A 843 -17.54 31.79 1.30
C VAL A 843 -17.24 33.29 1.36
N PRO A 844 -16.06 33.77 0.93
CA PRO A 844 -15.72 35.18 0.94
C PRO A 844 -16.67 36.03 0.07
N GLN A 845 -17.17 37.14 0.61
CA GLN A 845 -18.10 38.03 -0.10
C GLN A 845 -17.52 38.62 -1.40
N ILE A 846 -16.18 38.77 -1.49
CA ILE A 846 -15.49 39.26 -2.69
C ILE A 846 -15.62 38.32 -3.91
N VAL A 847 -15.87 37.01 -3.70
CA VAL A 847 -16.15 36.04 -4.78
C VAL A 847 -17.65 35.74 -4.93
N GLY A 848 -18.53 36.50 -4.24
CA GLY A 848 -19.99 36.35 -4.31
C GLY A 848 -20.65 35.74 -3.08
N GLY A 849 -19.88 35.31 -2.07
CA GLY A 849 -20.43 34.68 -0.87
C GLY A 849 -21.24 33.41 -1.18
N ASP A 850 -22.40 33.25 -0.56
CA ASP A 850 -23.32 32.12 -0.79
C ASP A 850 -23.83 32.01 -2.24
N ALA A 851 -23.60 33.03 -3.07
CA ALA A 851 -23.91 33.07 -4.50
C ALA A 851 -22.64 33.08 -5.39
N ALA A 852 -21.49 32.64 -4.85
CA ALA A 852 -20.28 32.42 -5.63
C ALA A 852 -20.47 31.30 -6.67
N LEU A 853 -19.91 31.49 -7.86
CA LEU A 853 -19.98 30.51 -8.94
C LEU A 853 -18.65 30.48 -9.71
N VAL A 854 -17.83 29.47 -9.43
CA VAL A 854 -16.52 29.29 -10.09
C VAL A 854 -16.71 28.71 -11.50
N ARG A 855 -15.85 29.11 -12.45
CA ARG A 855 -15.87 28.67 -13.85
C ARG A 855 -14.56 27.96 -14.17
N ALA A 856 -14.62 26.72 -14.64
CA ALA A 856 -13.43 25.95 -14.99
C ALA A 856 -12.60 26.61 -16.10
N VAL A 857 -13.25 27.35 -17.01
CA VAL A 857 -12.61 28.07 -18.12
C VAL A 857 -11.52 29.06 -17.68
N ASP A 858 -11.59 29.57 -16.45
CA ASP A 858 -10.66 30.58 -15.94
C ASP A 858 -9.45 29.96 -15.22
N GLY A 859 -9.53 28.68 -14.81
CA GLY A 859 -8.43 27.87 -14.27
C GLY A 859 -7.75 26.93 -15.27
N LEU A 860 -8.19 26.93 -16.55
CA LEU A 860 -7.68 25.99 -17.57
C LEU A 860 -6.17 26.14 -17.85
N GLN A 861 -5.43 25.12 -17.47
CA GLN A 861 -4.06 24.82 -17.92
C GLN A 861 -4.11 24.10 -19.28
N TYR A 862 -3.19 24.47 -20.18
CA TYR A 862 -3.01 23.86 -21.49
C TYR A 862 -1.66 23.14 -21.55
N THR A 863 -1.43 22.31 -22.57
CA THR A 863 -0.20 21.50 -22.74
C THR A 863 0.11 20.49 -21.63
N THR A 864 -0.83 20.22 -20.70
CA THR A 864 -0.54 19.29 -19.59
C THR A 864 -0.26 17.88 -20.08
N ARG A 865 0.63 17.15 -19.40
CA ARG A 865 1.24 15.94 -19.96
C ARG A 865 0.21 14.86 -20.26
N ASP A 866 -0.75 14.62 -19.36
CA ASP A 866 -1.84 13.69 -19.59
C ASP A 866 -2.88 14.20 -20.61
N ALA A 867 -3.03 15.52 -20.82
CA ALA A 867 -3.86 16.06 -21.90
C ALA A 867 -3.21 15.82 -23.28
N LEU A 868 -1.90 16.05 -23.42
CA LEU A 868 -1.17 15.75 -24.65
C LEU A 868 -1.11 14.24 -24.94
N LEU A 869 -1.04 13.39 -23.91
CA LEU A 869 -1.17 11.93 -24.08
C LEU A 869 -2.60 11.50 -24.47
N ALA A 870 -3.63 12.14 -23.91
CA ALA A 870 -5.01 11.92 -24.33
C ALA A 870 -5.20 12.34 -25.80
N TYR A 871 -4.64 13.49 -26.21
CA TYR A 871 -4.62 13.94 -27.61
C TYR A 871 -3.94 12.91 -28.51
N ARG A 872 -2.70 12.49 -28.21
CA ARG A 872 -1.98 11.45 -28.97
C ARG A 872 -2.67 10.08 -28.98
N ALA A 873 -3.64 9.83 -28.10
CA ALA A 873 -4.48 8.63 -28.07
C ALA A 873 -5.85 8.79 -28.75
N GLY A 874 -6.14 9.94 -29.37
CA GLY A 874 -7.39 10.21 -30.11
C GLY A 874 -8.51 10.88 -29.30
N VAL A 875 -8.23 11.37 -28.09
CA VAL A 875 -9.16 12.16 -27.28
C VAL A 875 -8.82 13.64 -27.44
N THR A 876 -9.47 14.32 -28.37
CA THR A 876 -9.12 15.71 -28.73
C THR A 876 -9.83 16.77 -27.89
N VAL A 877 -10.87 16.39 -27.15
CA VAL A 877 -11.70 17.28 -26.33
C VAL A 877 -11.70 16.85 -24.87
N GLY A 878 -11.34 17.78 -23.98
CA GLY A 878 -11.55 17.67 -22.54
C GLY A 878 -12.74 18.52 -22.11
N ILE A 879 -13.66 17.94 -21.34
CA ILE A 879 -14.75 18.67 -20.66
C ILE A 879 -14.49 18.60 -19.16
N SER A 880 -14.19 19.76 -18.56
CA SER A 880 -13.73 19.85 -17.16
C SER A 880 -14.61 20.80 -16.35
N ALA A 881 -14.90 20.40 -15.11
CA ALA A 881 -15.60 21.19 -14.10
C ALA A 881 -14.63 21.59 -12.97
N PRO A 882 -14.92 22.65 -12.19
CA PRO A 882 -14.08 23.02 -11.06
C PRO A 882 -14.12 21.91 -9.99
N ARG A 883 -12.98 21.63 -9.36
CA ARG A 883 -12.85 20.56 -8.37
C ARG A 883 -13.51 21.00 -7.05
N THR A 884 -14.37 20.17 -6.45
CA THR A 884 -15.01 20.47 -5.15
C THR A 884 -14.93 19.31 -4.18
N ALA A 885 -14.79 19.64 -2.89
CA ALA A 885 -14.96 18.71 -1.79
C ALA A 885 -16.40 18.70 -1.23
N GLY A 886 -17.30 19.55 -1.77
CA GLY A 886 -18.66 19.74 -1.29
C GLY A 886 -19.75 19.45 -2.33
N PHE A 887 -20.87 20.15 -2.20
CA PHE A 887 -22.08 20.03 -2.99
C PHE A 887 -22.03 20.85 -4.29
N LEU A 888 -21.53 22.08 -4.26
CA LEU A 888 -21.42 22.96 -5.43
C LEU A 888 -20.04 22.82 -6.06
N SER A 889 -20.00 22.56 -7.37
CA SER A 889 -18.74 22.51 -8.16
C SER A 889 -18.57 23.79 -8.98
N GLY A 890 -19.58 24.14 -9.78
CA GLY A 890 -19.59 25.36 -10.59
C GLY A 890 -19.85 25.08 -12.08
N LEU A 891 -19.30 25.92 -12.96
CA LEU A 891 -19.53 25.83 -14.41
C LEU A 891 -18.39 25.10 -15.12
N SER A 892 -18.74 24.08 -15.91
CA SER A 892 -17.77 23.35 -16.75
C SER A 892 -17.51 24.03 -18.09
N THR A 893 -16.38 23.72 -18.69
CA THR A 893 -15.93 24.21 -20.00
C THR A 893 -15.49 23.05 -20.89
N ALA A 894 -15.45 23.25 -22.20
CA ALA A 894 -14.86 22.32 -23.16
C ALA A 894 -13.65 22.97 -23.86
N PHE A 895 -12.53 22.26 -23.91
CA PHE A 895 -11.27 22.72 -24.51
C PHE A 895 -10.61 21.61 -25.32
N SER A 896 -9.73 21.99 -26.27
CA SER A 896 -8.94 21.04 -27.05
C SER A 896 -7.69 20.63 -26.29
N THR A 897 -7.50 19.32 -26.13
CA THR A 897 -6.38 18.71 -25.38
C THR A 897 -5.01 18.87 -26.06
N GLY A 898 -4.99 19.13 -27.37
CA GLY A 898 -3.78 19.33 -28.18
C GLY A 898 -3.41 20.80 -28.44
N ALA A 899 -4.15 21.76 -27.88
CA ALA A 899 -3.88 23.19 -28.05
C ALA A 899 -2.83 23.71 -27.06
N ASN A 900 -2.06 24.72 -27.46
CA ASN A 900 -0.93 25.22 -26.69
C ASN A 900 -1.35 26.26 -25.63
N HIS A 901 -2.42 27.03 -25.88
CA HIS A 901 -2.97 27.99 -24.92
C HIS A 901 -4.42 28.39 -25.27
N LYS A 902 -5.17 28.91 -24.29
CA LYS A 902 -6.57 29.41 -24.41
C LYS A 902 -6.83 30.39 -25.57
N LEU A 903 -5.80 31.07 -26.08
CA LEU A 903 -5.89 32.05 -27.18
C LEU A 903 -5.59 31.48 -28.58
N GLU A 904 -5.32 30.17 -28.71
CA GLU A 904 -5.12 29.51 -30.01
C GLU A 904 -6.50 29.24 -30.66
N VAL A 905 -6.58 29.32 -32.00
CA VAL A 905 -7.83 29.09 -32.73
C VAL A 905 -8.34 27.67 -32.45
N GLY A 906 -9.60 27.56 -32.01
CA GLY A 906 -10.21 26.29 -31.61
C GLY A 906 -9.79 25.74 -30.24
N ALA A 907 -8.84 26.37 -29.53
CA ALA A 907 -8.36 25.87 -28.23
C ALA A 907 -9.46 25.81 -27.17
N LEU A 908 -10.23 26.89 -27.04
CA LEU A 908 -11.47 26.91 -26.28
C LEU A 908 -12.62 26.49 -27.21
N ILE A 909 -13.39 25.47 -26.83
CA ILE A 909 -14.56 25.01 -27.59
C ILE A 909 -15.83 25.72 -27.09
N GLN A 910 -16.02 25.74 -25.77
CA GLN A 910 -17.19 26.37 -25.16
C GLN A 910 -16.89 26.86 -23.73
N ASP A 911 -17.10 28.16 -23.49
CA ASP A 911 -16.94 28.84 -22.20
C ASP A 911 -17.67 28.17 -21.04
N VAL A 912 -18.92 27.76 -21.27
CA VAL A 912 -19.81 27.15 -20.29
C VAL A 912 -20.63 26.05 -20.94
N GLY A 913 -20.45 24.81 -20.50
CA GLY A 913 -21.28 23.66 -20.87
C GLY A 913 -22.48 23.48 -19.95
N ALA A 914 -22.21 23.33 -18.65
CA ALA A 914 -23.21 22.92 -17.67
C ALA A 914 -22.92 23.46 -16.26
N LEU A 915 -23.94 23.42 -15.39
CA LEU A 915 -23.81 23.67 -13.96
C LEU A 915 -23.66 22.35 -13.21
N HIS A 916 -22.59 22.19 -12.44
CA HIS A 916 -22.22 20.96 -11.73
C HIS A 916 -22.45 21.06 -10.23
N VAL A 917 -23.17 20.08 -9.69
CA VAL A 917 -23.36 19.82 -8.26
C VAL A 917 -23.09 18.33 -7.96
N ARG A 918 -22.93 17.98 -6.68
CA ARG A 918 -22.62 16.62 -6.21
C ARG A 918 -23.58 16.24 -5.09
N VAL A 919 -24.06 14.99 -5.05
CA VAL A 919 -24.98 14.46 -4.02
C VAL A 919 -24.45 13.15 -3.44
N HIS A 920 -23.76 13.24 -2.29
CA HIS A 920 -22.96 12.16 -1.69
C HIS A 920 -23.13 12.02 -0.16
N HIS A 921 -22.57 10.95 0.40
CA HIS A 921 -22.46 10.73 1.85
C HIS A 921 -21.15 11.31 2.43
N PHE A 922 -21.15 12.58 2.87
CA PHE A 922 -19.98 13.24 3.52
C PHE A 922 -19.68 12.77 4.97
N GLY A 923 -20.25 11.66 5.43
CA GLY A 923 -20.10 11.16 6.80
C GLY A 923 -20.58 12.16 7.86
N LEU A 924 -19.92 12.16 9.03
CA LEU A 924 -20.25 13.05 10.16
C LEU A 924 -19.76 14.50 9.99
N ALA A 925 -18.95 14.79 8.97
CA ALA A 925 -18.22 16.06 8.83
C ALA A 925 -18.76 17.00 7.73
N GLY A 926 -19.85 16.63 7.05
CA GLY A 926 -20.44 17.42 5.96
C GLY A 926 -21.96 17.32 5.89
N PRO A 927 -22.60 18.00 4.92
CA PRO A 927 -24.05 18.09 4.83
C PRO A 927 -24.68 16.73 4.52
N SER A 928 -25.82 16.43 5.15
CA SER A 928 -26.58 15.21 4.83
C SER A 928 -27.15 15.24 3.40
N VAL A 929 -27.44 14.07 2.81
CA VAL A 929 -28.07 14.00 1.47
C VAL A 929 -29.40 14.77 1.43
N SER A 930 -30.19 14.75 2.52
CA SER A 930 -31.42 15.55 2.59
C SER A 930 -31.16 17.07 2.68
N THR A 931 -30.06 17.49 3.33
CA THR A 931 -29.58 18.89 3.28
C THR A 931 -29.21 19.30 1.85
N GLN A 932 -28.47 18.46 1.13
CA GLN A 932 -28.03 18.71 -0.24
C GLN A 932 -29.24 18.78 -1.21
N ILE A 933 -30.19 17.85 -1.11
CA ILE A 933 -31.44 17.87 -1.87
C ILE A 933 -32.32 19.09 -1.52
N ALA A 934 -32.32 19.55 -0.26
CA ALA A 934 -33.03 20.76 0.14
C ALA A 934 -32.36 22.04 -0.42
N ALA A 935 -31.03 22.11 -0.44
CA ALA A 935 -30.28 23.18 -1.08
C ALA A 935 -30.56 23.24 -2.58
N LEU A 936 -30.48 22.10 -3.28
CA LEU A 936 -30.78 22.01 -4.71
C LEU A 936 -32.23 22.41 -5.05
N ARG A 937 -33.20 22.00 -4.24
CA ARG A 937 -34.60 22.46 -4.36
C ARG A 937 -34.71 23.97 -4.25
N ASN A 938 -34.07 24.57 -3.25
CA ASN A 938 -34.11 26.01 -3.04
C ASN A 938 -33.50 26.75 -4.25
N ILE A 939 -32.35 26.30 -4.76
CA ILE A 939 -31.70 26.84 -5.96
C ILE A 939 -32.65 26.78 -7.19
N LEU A 940 -33.29 25.63 -7.42
CA LEU A 940 -34.13 25.41 -8.60
C LEU A 940 -35.52 26.05 -8.55
N LEU A 941 -36.05 26.39 -7.36
CA LEU A 941 -37.36 27.03 -7.20
C LEU A 941 -37.30 28.52 -6.86
N SER A 942 -36.27 29.00 -6.17
CA SER A 942 -36.15 30.41 -5.77
C SER A 942 -35.64 31.31 -6.91
N LYS A 943 -35.96 32.61 -6.82
CA LYS A 943 -35.35 33.64 -7.69
C LYS A 943 -33.92 33.92 -7.22
N GLY A 944 -32.94 33.59 -8.05
CA GLY A 944 -31.54 33.87 -7.79
C GLY A 944 -31.19 35.37 -7.94
N LYS A 945 -29.93 35.70 -7.65
CA LYS A 945 -29.34 37.03 -7.84
C LYS A 945 -27.96 36.89 -8.48
N GLY A 946 -27.50 37.95 -9.14
CA GLY A 946 -26.17 37.99 -9.77
C GLY A 946 -25.96 36.91 -10.82
N GLU A 947 -24.70 36.56 -11.06
CA GLU A 947 -24.30 35.54 -12.04
C GLU A 947 -24.84 34.14 -11.70
N PHE A 948 -24.80 33.73 -10.43
CA PHE A 948 -25.39 32.45 -10.00
C PHE A 948 -26.87 32.36 -10.36
N GLY A 949 -27.64 33.43 -10.13
CA GLY A 949 -29.03 33.52 -10.56
C GLY A 949 -29.22 33.42 -12.07
N TYR A 950 -28.36 34.05 -12.87
CA TYR A 950 -28.41 33.98 -14.34
C TYR A 950 -28.22 32.55 -14.86
N TRP A 951 -27.21 31.82 -14.38
CA TRP A 951 -26.92 30.46 -14.84
C TRP A 951 -27.92 29.43 -14.30
N VAL A 952 -28.42 29.61 -13.08
CA VAL A 952 -29.54 28.81 -12.56
C VAL A 952 -30.82 29.06 -13.37
N ASP A 953 -31.09 30.30 -13.80
CA ASP A 953 -32.21 30.62 -14.69
C ASP A 953 -31.99 30.19 -16.15
N LYS A 954 -30.77 29.74 -16.52
CA LYS A 954 -30.49 29.00 -17.77
C LYS A 954 -30.83 27.52 -17.62
N VAL A 955 -30.45 26.89 -16.50
CA VAL A 955 -30.86 25.51 -16.16
C VAL A 955 -32.39 25.36 -16.11
N LYS A 956 -33.10 26.29 -15.46
CA LYS A 956 -34.58 26.29 -15.35
C LYS A 956 -35.32 26.36 -16.69
N LYS A 957 -34.66 26.83 -17.75
CA LYS A 957 -35.23 26.91 -19.12
C LYS A 957 -34.90 25.70 -19.99
N GLY A 958 -33.97 24.85 -19.54
CA GLY A 958 -33.39 23.78 -20.36
C GLY A 958 -32.30 24.24 -21.33
N ASP A 959 -31.86 25.51 -21.27
CA ASP A 959 -30.80 26.03 -22.15
C ASP A 959 -29.49 25.24 -21.95
N ILE A 960 -29.10 25.00 -20.69
CA ILE A 960 -27.94 24.17 -20.29
C ILE A 960 -28.39 23.06 -19.32
N PRO A 961 -27.69 21.91 -19.25
CA PRO A 961 -28.00 20.89 -18.27
C PRO A 961 -27.52 21.25 -16.86
N LEU A 962 -28.28 20.78 -15.87
CA LEU A 962 -27.78 20.52 -14.52
C LEU A 962 -27.09 19.15 -14.53
N VAL A 963 -25.82 19.12 -14.18
CA VAL A 963 -25.04 17.89 -14.02
C VAL A 963 -24.93 17.60 -12.52
N VAL A 964 -25.28 16.37 -12.13
CA VAL A 964 -25.28 15.93 -10.74
C VAL A 964 -24.42 14.68 -10.60
N GLU A 965 -23.28 14.78 -9.92
CA GLU A 965 -22.53 13.59 -9.50
C GLU A 965 -23.32 12.89 -8.39
N VAL A 966 -23.64 11.61 -8.60
CA VAL A 966 -24.42 10.80 -7.65
C VAL A 966 -24.23 9.32 -7.95
N HIS A 967 -23.84 8.54 -6.93
CA HIS A 967 -23.65 7.09 -7.09
C HIS A 967 -24.86 6.27 -6.63
N SER A 968 -25.49 6.67 -5.53
CA SER A 968 -26.56 5.92 -4.88
C SER A 968 -27.89 5.98 -5.65
N ALA A 969 -28.52 4.83 -5.86
CA ALA A 969 -29.87 4.74 -6.44
C ALA A 969 -30.91 5.49 -5.60
N ASP A 970 -30.80 5.50 -4.27
CA ASP A 970 -31.77 6.17 -3.39
C ASP A 970 -31.66 7.71 -3.47
N ALA A 971 -30.45 8.22 -3.72
CA ALA A 971 -30.20 9.63 -4.04
C ALA A 971 -30.72 9.97 -5.45
N MET A 972 -30.48 9.12 -6.46
CA MET A 972 -31.04 9.28 -7.81
C MET A 972 -32.57 9.28 -7.82
N ALA A 973 -33.24 8.41 -7.05
CA ALA A 973 -34.69 8.42 -6.88
C ALA A 973 -35.20 9.74 -6.27
N SER A 974 -34.45 10.31 -5.32
CA SER A 974 -34.75 11.61 -4.71
C SER A 974 -34.58 12.76 -5.72
N LEU A 975 -33.56 12.69 -6.59
CA LEU A 975 -33.32 13.66 -7.67
C LEU A 975 -34.36 13.57 -8.80
N ILE A 976 -34.79 12.37 -9.19
CA ILE A 976 -35.89 12.15 -10.16
C ILE A 976 -37.18 12.80 -9.65
N ARG A 977 -37.49 12.63 -8.35
CA ARG A 977 -38.64 13.29 -7.72
C ARG A 977 -38.48 14.80 -7.67
N LEU A 978 -37.29 15.33 -7.38
CA LEU A 978 -37.03 16.77 -7.37
C LEU A 978 -37.14 17.39 -8.77
N LYS A 979 -36.66 16.71 -9.82
CA LYS A 979 -36.87 17.14 -11.21
C LYS A 979 -38.37 17.24 -11.53
N SER A 980 -39.15 16.20 -11.21
CA SER A 980 -40.61 16.22 -11.41
C SER A 980 -41.33 17.32 -10.59
N GLU A 981 -40.84 17.65 -9.40
CA GLU A 981 -41.32 18.77 -8.58
C GLU A 981 -41.04 20.12 -9.25
N VAL A 982 -39.81 20.33 -9.73
CA VAL A 982 -39.36 21.57 -10.39
C VAL A 982 -40.03 21.80 -11.74
N GLU A 983 -40.12 20.78 -12.60
CA GLU A 983 -40.75 20.89 -13.93
C GLU A 983 -42.25 21.20 -13.84
N LYS A 984 -42.92 20.69 -12.80
CA LYS A 984 -44.33 20.99 -12.53
C LYS A 984 -44.55 22.44 -12.12
N GLU A 985 -43.65 23.02 -11.31
CA GLU A 985 -43.77 24.41 -10.85
C GLU A 985 -43.36 25.42 -11.95
N LEU A 986 -42.33 25.09 -12.75
CA LEU A 986 -41.84 25.95 -13.82
C LEU A 986 -42.69 25.85 -15.11
N GLY A 987 -43.37 24.72 -15.34
CA GLY A 987 -44.06 24.44 -16.60
C GLY A 987 -43.11 24.18 -17.78
N VAL A 988 -41.82 23.95 -17.51
CA VAL A 988 -40.73 23.78 -18.49
C VAL A 988 -39.93 22.54 -18.13
N ALA A 989 -39.54 21.75 -19.13
CA ALA A 989 -38.69 20.58 -18.93
C ALA A 989 -37.22 21.00 -18.75
N ILE A 990 -36.57 20.54 -17.67
CA ILE A 990 -35.16 20.82 -17.38
C ILE A 990 -34.26 19.68 -17.82
N ARG A 991 -33.11 20.01 -18.42
CA ARG A 991 -32.07 19.04 -18.76
C ARG A 991 -31.31 18.66 -17.48
N VAL A 992 -31.28 17.37 -17.18
CA VAL A 992 -30.52 16.82 -16.03
C VAL A 992 -29.71 15.61 -16.50
N THR A 993 -28.46 15.56 -16.03
CA THR A 993 -27.50 14.48 -16.29
C THR A 993 -26.96 13.98 -14.97
N PHE A 994 -27.01 12.66 -14.72
CA PHE A 994 -26.32 12.03 -13.59
C PHE A 994 -24.91 11.60 -14.00
N THR A 995 -23.93 11.77 -13.12
CA THR A 995 -22.54 11.36 -13.35
C THR A 995 -22.02 10.53 -12.17
N GLY A 996 -20.98 9.73 -12.41
CA GLY A 996 -20.60 8.64 -11.51
C GLY A 996 -21.57 7.47 -11.71
N ALA A 997 -22.78 7.62 -11.17
CA ALA A 997 -23.99 6.88 -11.57
C ALA A 997 -23.88 5.34 -11.51
N THR A 998 -23.02 4.80 -10.65
CA THR A 998 -22.68 3.37 -10.60
C THR A 998 -23.88 2.46 -10.31
N GLU A 999 -24.84 2.91 -9.50
CA GLU A 999 -26.08 2.16 -9.21
C GLU A 999 -27.25 2.52 -10.15
N ALA A 1000 -27.04 3.32 -11.21
CA ALA A 1000 -28.12 3.84 -12.05
C ALA A 1000 -28.92 2.76 -12.79
N HIS A 1001 -28.30 1.60 -13.05
CA HIS A 1001 -28.97 0.43 -13.63
C HIS A 1001 -30.16 -0.05 -12.78
N VAL A 1002 -30.15 0.16 -11.46
CA VAL A 1002 -31.26 -0.16 -10.53
C VAL A 1002 -32.52 0.65 -10.86
N LEU A 1003 -32.36 1.84 -11.46
CA LEU A 1003 -33.43 2.79 -11.80
C LEU A 1003 -33.48 3.13 -13.29
N ALA A 1004 -32.88 2.31 -14.16
CA ALA A 1004 -32.71 2.62 -15.59
C ALA A 1004 -34.03 3.01 -16.29
N LYS A 1005 -35.10 2.31 -15.95
CA LYS A 1005 -36.47 2.55 -16.43
C LYS A 1005 -37.04 3.89 -15.95
N GLU A 1006 -36.80 4.26 -14.70
CA GLU A 1006 -37.25 5.52 -14.09
C GLU A 1006 -36.42 6.71 -14.58
N ILE A 1007 -35.11 6.54 -14.76
CA ILE A 1007 -34.19 7.51 -15.39
C ILE A 1007 -34.59 7.79 -16.83
N GLY A 1008 -34.83 6.74 -17.63
CA GLY A 1008 -35.27 6.86 -19.03
C GLY A 1008 -36.63 7.52 -19.16
N ARG A 1009 -37.59 7.17 -18.29
CA ARG A 1009 -38.91 7.84 -18.22
C ARG A 1009 -38.83 9.31 -17.81
N ALA A 1010 -37.87 9.68 -16.97
CA ALA A 1010 -37.61 11.07 -16.59
C ALA A 1010 -36.81 11.84 -17.65
N SER A 1011 -36.37 11.20 -18.75
CA SER A 1011 -35.47 11.78 -19.75
C SER A 1011 -34.18 12.37 -19.13
N ILE A 1012 -33.64 11.68 -18.13
CA ILE A 1012 -32.36 12.02 -17.50
C ILE A 1012 -31.24 11.31 -18.26
N GLY A 1013 -30.16 12.04 -18.56
CA GLY A 1013 -28.94 11.47 -19.14
C GLY A 1013 -28.03 10.85 -18.10
N VAL A 1014 -27.16 9.91 -18.49
CA VAL A 1014 -26.20 9.28 -17.58
C VAL A 1014 -24.80 9.25 -18.19
N VAL A 1015 -23.81 9.76 -17.46
CA VAL A 1015 -22.38 9.55 -17.75
C VAL A 1015 -21.80 8.60 -16.70
N ILE A 1016 -21.60 7.33 -17.06
CA ILE A 1016 -21.10 6.32 -16.11
C ILE A 1016 -19.59 6.52 -15.91
N SER A 1017 -19.15 6.65 -14.66
CA SER A 1017 -17.72 6.72 -14.30
C SER A 1017 -17.47 6.08 -12.93
N PRO A 1018 -16.62 5.04 -12.82
CA PRO A 1018 -15.92 4.34 -13.92
C PRO A 1018 -16.88 3.47 -14.75
N THR A 1019 -16.55 3.30 -16.03
CA THR A 1019 -17.20 2.39 -17.00
C THR A 1019 -17.28 0.95 -16.51
N ARG A 1020 -16.20 0.46 -15.92
CA ARG A 1020 -16.05 -0.83 -15.25
C ARG A 1020 -16.33 -0.61 -13.76
N PRO A 1021 -17.54 -0.93 -13.25
CA PRO A 1021 -17.96 -0.51 -11.93
C PRO A 1021 -17.30 -1.37 -10.84
N PHE A 1022 -16.79 -0.71 -9.82
CA PHE A 1022 -16.11 -1.31 -8.67
C PHE A 1022 -16.67 -0.67 -7.38
N PRO A 1023 -17.01 -1.44 -6.33
CA PRO A 1023 -17.75 -0.96 -5.17
C PRO A 1023 -16.82 -0.24 -4.17
N ARG A 1024 -16.06 0.76 -4.62
CA ARG A 1024 -15.02 1.42 -3.80
C ARG A 1024 -15.59 2.04 -2.53
N GLU A 1025 -16.73 2.72 -2.64
CA GLU A 1025 -17.38 3.44 -1.54
C GLU A 1025 -18.77 2.87 -1.26
N TRP A 1026 -19.29 3.03 -0.03
CA TRP A 1026 -20.59 2.48 0.38
C TRP A 1026 -21.77 2.91 -0.54
N GLU A 1027 -21.72 4.12 -1.11
CA GLU A 1027 -22.74 4.63 -2.05
C GLU A 1027 -22.64 4.05 -3.46
N SER A 1028 -21.57 3.31 -3.77
CA SER A 1028 -21.33 2.64 -5.04
C SER A 1028 -21.50 1.12 -4.97
N ARG A 1029 -21.93 0.58 -3.81
CA ARG A 1029 -21.82 -0.86 -3.50
C ARG A 1029 -22.72 -1.78 -4.33
N ARG A 1030 -23.92 -1.33 -4.76
CA ARG A 1030 -24.79 -2.14 -5.65
C ARG A 1030 -24.31 -1.99 -7.09
N ILE A 1031 -23.13 -2.55 -7.42
CA ILE A 1031 -22.64 -2.58 -8.80
C ILE A 1031 -23.36 -3.65 -9.64
N LEU A 1032 -23.39 -3.44 -10.95
CA LEU A 1032 -23.70 -4.48 -11.95
C LEU A 1032 -22.39 -4.83 -12.66
N PRO A 1033 -21.67 -5.89 -12.24
CA PRO A 1033 -20.27 -6.09 -12.58
C PRO A 1033 -20.01 -6.41 -14.07
N GLY A 1034 -20.98 -6.95 -14.80
CA GLY A 1034 -20.78 -7.47 -16.15
C GLY A 1034 -20.13 -8.86 -16.18
N PRO A 1035 -19.80 -9.38 -17.37
CA PRO A 1035 -19.22 -10.71 -17.54
C PRO A 1035 -17.88 -10.90 -16.78
N PRO A 1036 -17.61 -12.06 -16.17
CA PRO A 1036 -18.44 -13.28 -16.22
C PRO A 1036 -19.49 -13.39 -15.11
N LEU A 1037 -19.60 -12.41 -14.21
CA LEU A 1037 -20.47 -12.47 -13.03
C LEU A 1037 -21.95 -12.16 -13.35
N THR A 1038 -22.22 -11.31 -14.33
CA THR A 1038 -23.58 -11.04 -14.81
C THR A 1038 -23.66 -11.04 -16.34
N GLU A 1039 -24.82 -11.44 -16.86
CA GLU A 1039 -25.09 -11.50 -18.32
C GLU A 1039 -25.02 -10.13 -19.00
N THR A 1040 -25.40 -9.08 -18.27
CA THR A 1040 -25.43 -7.70 -18.78
C THR A 1040 -24.66 -6.76 -17.85
N ASN A 1041 -24.31 -5.58 -18.38
CA ASN A 1041 -23.57 -4.53 -17.70
C ASN A 1041 -24.43 -3.24 -17.57
N ALA A 1042 -23.98 -2.28 -16.77
CA ALA A 1042 -24.75 -1.06 -16.48
C ALA A 1042 -25.08 -0.22 -17.73
N ILE A 1043 -24.19 -0.19 -18.74
CA ILE A 1043 -24.38 0.57 -19.98
C ILE A 1043 -25.51 -0.05 -20.81
N ALA A 1044 -25.47 -1.37 -21.02
CA ALA A 1044 -26.49 -2.10 -21.78
C ALA A 1044 -27.89 -1.97 -21.14
N VAL A 1045 -28.02 -2.16 -19.82
CA VAL A 1045 -29.29 -2.01 -19.09
C VAL A 1045 -29.88 -0.60 -19.22
N LEU A 1046 -29.05 0.44 -19.18
CA LEU A 1046 -29.49 1.83 -19.35
C LEU A 1046 -29.95 2.10 -20.81
N LEU A 1047 -29.20 1.62 -21.81
CA LEU A 1047 -29.56 1.74 -23.22
C LEU A 1047 -30.89 1.03 -23.53
N ALA A 1048 -31.10 -0.19 -23.00
CA ALA A 1048 -32.34 -0.96 -23.15
C ALA A 1048 -33.59 -0.25 -22.58
N HIS A 1049 -33.39 0.76 -21.71
CA HIS A 1049 -34.44 1.60 -21.14
C HIS A 1049 -34.52 3.01 -21.74
N ASN A 1050 -33.94 3.22 -22.93
CA ASN A 1050 -33.91 4.49 -23.68
C ASN A 1050 -33.18 5.64 -22.96
N VAL A 1051 -32.27 5.34 -22.03
CA VAL A 1051 -31.41 6.36 -21.43
C VAL A 1051 -30.38 6.81 -22.47
N THR A 1052 -30.15 8.12 -22.58
CA THR A 1052 -28.96 8.61 -23.30
C THR A 1052 -27.77 8.40 -22.36
N VAL A 1053 -26.92 7.42 -22.72
CA VAL A 1053 -25.73 7.04 -21.95
C VAL A 1053 -24.48 7.60 -22.63
N ALA A 1054 -23.55 8.09 -21.83
CA ALA A 1054 -22.16 8.34 -22.19
C ALA A 1054 -21.23 7.66 -21.17
N ILE A 1055 -19.94 7.61 -21.47
CA ILE A 1055 -18.91 7.15 -20.54
C ILE A 1055 -18.02 8.30 -20.07
N GLY A 1056 -17.49 8.17 -18.87
CA GLY A 1056 -16.47 9.06 -18.31
C GLY A 1056 -15.40 8.28 -17.58
N VAL A 1057 -14.27 8.96 -17.33
CA VAL A 1057 -13.15 8.46 -16.53
C VAL A 1057 -13.05 9.28 -15.23
N ARG A 1058 -12.16 8.90 -14.31
CA ARG A 1058 -11.94 9.64 -13.05
C ARG A 1058 -10.61 10.38 -12.99
N ASP A 1059 -9.62 9.92 -13.77
CA ASP A 1059 -8.24 10.33 -13.62
C ASP A 1059 -7.66 10.84 -14.94
N ALA A 1060 -6.74 11.80 -14.87
CA ALA A 1060 -6.07 12.36 -16.04
C ALA A 1060 -5.40 11.26 -16.89
N TRP A 1061 -4.60 10.39 -16.27
CA TRP A 1061 -3.93 9.25 -16.92
C TRP A 1061 -4.89 8.25 -17.58
N MET A 1062 -6.15 8.18 -17.14
CA MET A 1062 -7.16 7.28 -17.73
C MET A 1062 -7.70 7.81 -19.06
N ALA A 1063 -7.62 9.12 -19.34
CA ALA A 1063 -8.25 9.71 -20.52
C ALA A 1063 -7.75 9.08 -21.83
N ARG A 1064 -6.46 8.78 -21.95
CA ARG A 1064 -5.89 8.05 -23.11
C ARG A 1064 -6.46 6.64 -23.30
N ASN A 1065 -7.03 6.03 -22.27
CA ASN A 1065 -7.65 4.71 -22.30
C ASN A 1065 -9.16 4.75 -22.62
N THR A 1066 -9.79 5.93 -22.76
CA THR A 1066 -11.23 6.08 -23.08
C THR A 1066 -11.64 5.28 -24.32
N ARG A 1067 -10.77 5.16 -25.33
CA ARG A 1067 -10.96 4.30 -26.51
C ARG A 1067 -11.12 2.81 -26.17
N PHE A 1068 -10.36 2.32 -25.18
CA PHE A 1068 -10.40 0.93 -24.72
C PHE A 1068 -11.60 0.70 -23.79
N ASP A 1069 -11.97 1.66 -22.96
CA ASP A 1069 -13.21 1.61 -22.16
C ASP A 1069 -14.48 1.60 -23.04
N ALA A 1070 -14.50 2.39 -24.13
CA ALA A 1070 -15.56 2.35 -25.14
C ALA A 1070 -15.63 1.00 -25.88
N ALA A 1071 -14.46 0.46 -26.26
CA ALA A 1071 -14.37 -0.86 -26.87
C ALA A 1071 -14.87 -1.98 -25.94
N TRP A 1072 -14.46 -1.93 -24.66
CA TRP A 1072 -14.85 -2.91 -23.64
C TRP A 1072 -16.37 -2.92 -23.43
N ALA A 1073 -17.00 -1.74 -23.42
CA ALA A 1073 -18.46 -1.62 -23.33
C ALA A 1073 -19.19 -2.35 -24.48
N ALA A 1074 -18.65 -2.34 -25.71
CA ALA A 1074 -19.19 -3.12 -26.82
C ALA A 1074 -18.89 -4.62 -26.70
N LEU A 1075 -17.66 -4.97 -26.31
CA LEU A 1075 -17.18 -6.36 -26.19
C LEU A 1075 -17.86 -7.14 -25.05
N GLU A 1076 -18.47 -6.45 -24.08
CA GLU A 1076 -19.30 -7.03 -23.00
C GLU A 1076 -20.81 -6.84 -23.22
N ALA A 1077 -21.25 -6.28 -24.35
CA ALA A 1077 -22.67 -6.05 -24.65
C ALA A 1077 -23.23 -6.98 -25.74
N HIS A 1078 -22.57 -8.12 -26.01
CA HIS A 1078 -23.13 -9.25 -26.78
C HIS A 1078 -23.65 -8.92 -28.20
N GLY A 1079 -23.19 -7.81 -28.78
CA GLY A 1079 -23.61 -7.30 -30.09
C GLY A 1079 -24.72 -6.24 -30.04
N GLU A 1080 -25.29 -5.94 -28.86
CA GLU A 1080 -26.29 -4.87 -28.67
C GLU A 1080 -25.68 -3.47 -28.91
N ILE A 1081 -24.40 -3.31 -28.61
CA ILE A 1081 -23.64 -2.06 -28.85
C ILE A 1081 -22.71 -2.29 -30.05
N SER A 1082 -22.99 -1.60 -31.15
CA SER A 1082 -22.13 -1.57 -32.34
C SER A 1082 -20.89 -0.70 -32.12
N LYS A 1083 -19.85 -0.87 -32.97
CA LYS A 1083 -18.65 0.00 -32.93
C LYS A 1083 -19.00 1.49 -33.05
N ALA A 1084 -19.96 1.84 -33.93
CA ALA A 1084 -20.45 3.20 -34.04
C ALA A 1084 -21.11 3.70 -32.74
N ARG A 1085 -21.99 2.89 -32.12
CA ARG A 1085 -22.62 3.23 -30.83
C ARG A 1085 -21.60 3.37 -29.70
N ALA A 1086 -20.54 2.56 -29.70
CA ALA A 1086 -19.44 2.68 -28.74
C ALA A 1086 -18.65 3.98 -28.91
N ILE A 1087 -18.40 4.44 -30.14
CA ILE A 1087 -17.83 5.77 -30.39
C ILE A 1087 -18.80 6.86 -29.87
N GLU A 1088 -20.11 6.74 -30.10
CA GLU A 1088 -21.10 7.72 -29.59
C GLU A 1088 -21.06 7.85 -28.07
N LEU A 1089 -20.94 6.75 -27.32
CA LEU A 1089 -20.80 6.75 -25.85
C LEU A 1089 -19.62 7.61 -25.37
N ALA A 1090 -18.56 7.71 -26.18
CA ALA A 1090 -17.31 8.38 -25.87
C ALA A 1090 -17.05 9.64 -26.72
N SER A 1091 -18.08 10.18 -27.38
CA SER A 1091 -18.01 11.41 -28.19
C SER A 1091 -19.30 12.21 -28.07
N VAL A 1092 -20.18 12.16 -29.07
CA VAL A 1092 -21.38 13.01 -29.19
C VAL A 1092 -22.37 12.86 -28.03
N ASN A 1093 -22.46 11.69 -27.36
CA ASN A 1093 -23.29 11.59 -26.15
C ASN A 1093 -22.65 12.35 -24.97
N VAL A 1094 -21.32 12.38 -24.85
CA VAL A 1094 -20.61 13.11 -23.78
C VAL A 1094 -20.89 14.61 -23.91
N GLU A 1095 -20.76 15.16 -25.12
CA GLU A 1095 -21.05 16.57 -25.44
C GLU A 1095 -22.51 16.94 -25.15
N LYS A 1096 -23.45 16.17 -25.71
CA LYS A 1096 -24.91 16.35 -25.57
C LYS A 1096 -25.38 16.35 -24.12
N LEU A 1097 -24.80 15.48 -23.28
CA LEU A 1097 -25.14 15.36 -21.87
C LEU A 1097 -24.50 16.45 -20.99
N LEU A 1098 -23.40 17.07 -21.44
CA LEU A 1098 -22.67 18.12 -20.71
C LEU A 1098 -22.87 19.52 -21.30
N GLY A 1099 -23.81 19.66 -22.24
CA GLY A 1099 -24.25 20.95 -22.79
C GLY A 1099 -23.35 21.53 -23.88
N ILE A 1100 -22.38 20.76 -24.39
CA ILE A 1100 -21.47 21.21 -25.44
C ILE A 1100 -22.15 21.13 -26.81
N SER A 1101 -21.92 22.14 -27.65
CA SER A 1101 -22.49 22.26 -29.00
C SER A 1101 -21.36 22.46 -30.02
N VAL A 1102 -21.17 21.48 -30.91
CA VAL A 1102 -20.22 21.51 -32.04
C VAL A 1102 -21.03 21.23 -33.32
N ASP A 1103 -20.73 21.88 -34.45
CA ASP A 1103 -21.32 21.50 -35.75
C ASP A 1103 -20.72 20.15 -36.18
N ASP A 1104 -21.51 19.24 -36.75
CA ASP A 1104 -21.06 17.94 -37.25
C ASP A 1104 -19.83 18.07 -38.21
N LYS A 1105 -19.64 19.22 -38.85
CA LYS A 1105 -18.50 19.53 -39.75
C LYS A 1105 -17.22 19.99 -39.04
N ASP A 1106 -17.35 20.55 -37.83
CA ASP A 1106 -16.23 21.11 -37.07
C ASP A 1106 -15.55 20.06 -36.18
N GLY A 1107 -16.17 18.89 -36.00
CA GLY A 1107 -15.67 17.78 -35.21
C GLY A 1107 -14.33 17.22 -35.73
N ASP A 1108 -13.40 16.97 -34.80
CA ASP A 1108 -12.10 16.39 -35.13
C ASP A 1108 -12.25 14.91 -35.57
N LEU A 1109 -11.39 14.45 -36.48
CA LEU A 1109 -11.27 13.04 -36.89
C LEU A 1109 -9.90 12.48 -36.49
N VAL A 1110 -9.86 11.20 -36.13
CA VAL A 1110 -8.66 10.45 -35.74
C VAL A 1110 -8.35 9.40 -36.80
N ALA A 1111 -7.09 9.32 -37.22
CA ALA A 1111 -6.58 8.30 -38.13
C ALA A 1111 -5.74 7.27 -37.37
N THR A 1112 -6.10 5.98 -37.52
CA THR A 1112 -5.42 4.85 -36.88
C THR A 1112 -4.68 3.98 -37.89
N ARG A 1113 -3.65 3.27 -37.42
CA ARG A 1113 -2.87 2.28 -38.17
C ARG A 1113 -3.05 0.87 -37.63
N GLY A 1114 -3.21 -0.10 -38.53
CA GLY A 1114 -3.23 -1.54 -38.21
C GLY A 1114 -4.50 -2.08 -37.54
N GLY A 1115 -5.58 -1.28 -37.50
CA GLY A 1115 -6.89 -1.62 -36.91
C GLY A 1115 -7.70 -0.36 -36.66
N ASP A 1116 -8.95 -0.49 -36.18
CA ASP A 1116 -9.78 0.70 -35.85
C ASP A 1116 -9.58 1.22 -34.42
N LEU A 1117 -10.15 2.38 -34.11
CA LEU A 1117 -9.91 3.10 -32.84
C LEU A 1117 -10.29 2.28 -31.60
N LEU A 1118 -11.22 1.33 -31.73
CA LEU A 1118 -11.69 0.46 -30.65
C LEU A 1118 -10.90 -0.86 -30.54
N GLU A 1119 -9.82 -1.01 -31.32
CA GLU A 1119 -8.91 -2.16 -31.29
C GLU A 1119 -7.53 -1.71 -30.75
N PHE A 1120 -6.58 -2.63 -30.60
CA PHE A 1120 -5.18 -2.32 -30.25
C PHE A 1120 -4.38 -1.74 -31.43
N SER A 1121 -4.93 -0.70 -32.07
CA SER A 1121 -4.33 0.07 -33.17
C SER A 1121 -3.55 1.29 -32.67
N LYS A 1122 -2.56 1.77 -33.44
CA LYS A 1122 -1.83 3.01 -33.13
C LYS A 1122 -2.55 4.22 -33.74
N VAL A 1123 -2.76 5.29 -32.98
CA VAL A 1123 -3.17 6.59 -33.55
C VAL A 1123 -1.94 7.22 -34.21
N ILE A 1124 -2.07 7.65 -35.46
CA ILE A 1124 -0.94 8.20 -36.25
C ILE A 1124 -1.22 9.59 -36.84
N GLY A 1125 -2.43 10.10 -36.70
CA GLY A 1125 -2.75 11.47 -37.08
C GLY A 1125 -4.15 11.91 -36.67
N ILE A 1126 -4.34 13.22 -36.59
CA ILE A 1126 -5.59 13.87 -36.19
C ILE A 1126 -5.89 15.02 -37.15
N VAL A 1127 -7.11 15.09 -37.64
CA VAL A 1127 -7.62 16.09 -38.55
C VAL A 1127 -8.54 17.00 -37.74
N SER A 1128 -8.20 18.27 -37.61
CA SER A 1128 -8.93 19.22 -36.77
C SER A 1128 -9.44 20.41 -37.59
N PRO A 1129 -10.66 20.35 -38.17
CA PRO A 1129 -11.23 21.44 -38.95
C PRO A 1129 -11.30 22.73 -38.12
N ARG A 1130 -11.73 22.60 -36.87
CA ARG A 1130 -11.88 23.67 -35.86
C ARG A 1130 -10.58 24.35 -35.42
N ARG A 1131 -9.41 23.72 -35.59
CA ARG A 1131 -8.07 24.34 -35.41
C ARG A 1131 -7.42 24.73 -36.75
N GLY A 1132 -7.92 24.21 -37.86
CA GLY A 1132 -7.34 24.39 -39.20
C GLY A 1132 -6.07 23.58 -39.44
N VAL A 1133 -5.82 22.49 -38.70
CA VAL A 1133 -4.58 21.69 -38.77
C VAL A 1133 -4.83 20.21 -39.04
N VAL A 1134 -3.84 19.55 -39.65
CA VAL A 1134 -3.71 18.09 -39.63
C VAL A 1134 -2.40 17.73 -38.96
N ASP A 1135 -2.50 16.99 -37.87
CA ASP A 1135 -1.40 16.54 -37.04
C ASP A 1135 -0.99 15.11 -37.39
N ILE A 1136 0.32 14.86 -37.44
CA ILE A 1136 0.91 13.52 -37.63
C ILE A 1136 1.72 13.18 -36.37
N ILE A 1137 1.51 11.98 -35.84
CA ILE A 1137 1.76 11.62 -34.43
C ILE A 1137 2.88 10.59 -34.27
#